data_AF-A0A2P6NYU8-F1
#
_entry.id   AF-A0A2P6NYU8-F1
#
_cell.length_a   1.000
_cell.length_b   1.000
_cell.length_c   1.000
_cell.angle_alpha   90.00
_cell.angle_beta   90.00
_cell.angle_gamma   90.00
#
_symmetry.space_group_name_H-M   'P 1'
#
loop_
_entity.id
_entity.type
_entity.pdbx_description
1 polymer ?
#
loop_
_entity_poly.entity_id
_entity_poly.type
_entity_poly.pdbx_seq_one_letter_code
_entity_poly.pdbx_strand_id
1 'polypeptide(L)'
;MHSRIVARLNCSKPPRHLYTQNPRRYLHVAYRDEFYHPLPEGHTFPMRKYPDLFSILREENLLPDEHIITPQPIDWEHLKWVHDADYVEAIRNDTLSNDHRRRLGVPCLNLSSSTQGMVERWRMTVQGTVDCAIRSLTDHCITGNISGGYHHAFRSHPSGYCAFNDVAVAVEFLERKNMISRCLVIDLDTHQGDGNAAMLSDKPNAFTFSMHGAKNFPLNKMKSDLDVELPDRCDDEEYLGLLSKHLPDVLEKSNPDIIFYLAGVDICEGDRLGRLKVSREGLVKREEMVLDYVWNQYKKPLVLLTAGGYAATAKMTADLHAEIAQERKKKTRLPLNSADGPVSRFLPDFYMKTTFLAFLALTALLYASVDGVKNMKPHPVEAAAAAAGYKIGRGIYDITGPVSNVGLMGYAMFDQIGAGISSRLRARAFIFEGPSRANSSITNRVVFVSTDSCMIFASVKQSVIARLQKLYGETYSYDNVILSGEHTHSGPAGFSYYLLYDLSSRGFQPENFEAIVNGIVKAISMAHNSMVEDAQLFINHGEVLEANINRSPTAYLANPEPERAQWKYDVDKDMTLLRIEDSKGNELGMINWFAVHGTSMNNTNLLTSPDNKGFAAYSFEKYKNGADSVPGMGPFVAAFAQSNEGDVSPNTKGATCPDGTPCESVHSTCGGYTQGCIGKGPGKDDFESMTIIGTNQFKGAKDLYEKTPREPLSVSVDYAHTFLDMQNVEVGAEWNADKKPGKTCVAALGLGFAGGTTDGPGDFDFRQGANSSTNNPYWSLLGSFIFPPNAEEIECQRPKPILLNVGKFRLPAQWVSDILPIQVARIGDLVIVAVPGEFTTMSGRRLRKTVLDTLQSLGAADEKTKVIIAGLSNDYSHYIATREEYSVQRYEGASTIFGPHTLAAYQQEYSKLITLMTKGIKPPHGPQPADLSASTIHIPFLFDIDVHPFGKPYGTVLKDVLPSYNRGALVNVTFQAANLRRDFRTQDTFLTIEKSNNGTWTSVRTDADFDNRLKSTSNQLRETTVTIEWYTTADVATGQYRIRHFGTSKDVSGNLTPFVAKSSTFNLV
;
A
#
# COMPACT_ATOMS: atom_id res chain seq x y z
N MET A 1 48.15 37.54 -3.17
CA MET A 1 49.33 36.95 -2.49
C MET A 1 48.84 36.37 -1.19
N HIS A 2 48.75 35.04 -1.13
CA HIS A 2 49.76 34.21 -0.46
C HIS A 2 49.70 34.40 1.05
N SER A 3 49.46 33.43 1.93
CA SER A 3 49.42 31.96 1.87
C SER A 3 49.82 31.49 3.27
N ARG A 4 49.17 30.41 3.76
CA ARG A 4 49.78 29.27 4.48
C ARG A 4 50.23 29.50 5.95
N ILE A 5 50.21 28.53 6.89
CA ILE A 5 50.21 27.04 6.83
C ILE A 5 49.76 26.52 8.23
N VAL A 6 48.77 25.62 8.37
CA VAL A 6 48.79 24.13 8.44
C VAL A 6 49.28 23.51 9.76
N ALA A 7 48.41 22.74 10.44
CA ALA A 7 48.61 21.34 10.90
C ALA A 7 47.32 20.80 11.55
N ARG A 8 46.54 19.93 10.87
CA ARG A 8 46.49 18.46 11.02
C ARG A 8 46.13 17.94 12.42
N LEU A 9 44.89 17.47 12.56
CA LEU A 9 44.57 16.25 13.31
C LEU A 9 43.64 15.39 12.44
N ASN A 10 44.18 14.25 11.99
CA ASN A 10 43.44 13.12 11.46
C ASN A 10 42.66 12.47 12.62
N CYS A 11 41.34 12.34 12.48
CA CYS A 11 40.60 11.23 13.07
C CYS A 11 39.70 10.62 11.98
N SER A 12 39.85 9.32 11.86
CA SER A 12 39.16 8.36 11.00
C SER A 12 37.65 8.57 10.84
N LYS A 13 37.16 8.35 9.61
CA LYS A 13 35.75 8.09 9.30
C LYS A 13 35.17 7.04 10.27
N PRO A 14 33.96 7.22 10.82
CA PRO A 14 33.17 6.10 11.28
C PRO A 14 32.50 5.40 10.08
N PRO A 15 32.29 4.08 10.15
CA PRO A 15 31.62 3.32 9.09
C PRO A 15 30.13 3.69 9.01
N ARG A 16 29.60 3.67 7.78
CA ARG A 16 28.16 3.75 7.48
C ARG A 16 27.44 2.52 8.02
N HIS A 17 27.03 2.58 9.28
CA HIS A 17 26.04 1.67 9.88
C HIS A 17 25.09 2.50 10.74
N LEU A 18 23.82 2.09 10.77
CA LEU A 18 22.71 2.53 11.65
C LEU A 18 21.88 3.73 11.17
N TYR A 19 20.95 3.48 10.24
CA TYR A 19 19.60 4.05 10.31
C TYR A 19 18.59 2.88 10.31
N THR A 20 18.65 2.10 11.39
CA THR A 20 17.61 1.15 11.78
C THR A 20 17.00 1.68 13.08
N GLN A 21 16.10 2.67 13.03
CA GLN A 21 15.33 3.04 14.22
C GLN A 21 13.84 3.19 13.91
N ASN A 22 13.11 2.19 14.38
CA ASN A 22 11.67 2.10 14.59
C ASN A 22 11.00 3.48 14.84
N PRO A 23 10.07 3.97 13.99
CA PRO A 23 9.40 5.27 14.17
C PRO A 23 8.56 5.34 15.46
N ARG A 24 8.38 4.22 16.18
CA ARG A 24 7.64 4.15 17.45
C ARG A 24 8.44 4.58 18.69
N ARG A 25 9.76 4.84 18.56
CA ARG A 25 10.67 4.99 19.71
C ARG A 25 10.78 6.41 20.27
N TYR A 26 10.56 7.44 19.46
CA TYR A 26 10.88 8.83 19.83
C TYR A 26 9.68 9.76 19.63
N LEU A 27 9.52 10.75 20.51
CA LEU A 27 8.52 11.80 20.41
C LEU A 27 8.91 12.75 19.27
N HIS A 28 7.97 13.15 18.41
CA HIS A 28 8.19 14.29 17.51
C HIS A 28 7.83 15.58 18.24
N VAL A 29 8.73 16.55 18.27
CA VAL A 29 8.58 17.72 19.13
C VAL A 29 8.69 19.02 18.34
N ALA A 30 7.66 19.86 18.40
CA ALA A 30 7.73 21.22 17.90
C ALA A 30 8.64 22.09 18.79
N TYR A 31 9.69 22.66 18.18
CA TYR A 31 10.62 23.56 18.84
C TYR A 31 11.15 24.66 17.92
N ARG A 32 11.36 25.84 18.52
CA ARG A 32 12.03 27.01 17.96
C ARG A 32 12.79 27.70 19.09
N ASP A 33 13.98 28.22 18.81
CA ASP A 33 14.72 29.04 19.79
C ASP A 33 13.89 30.27 20.22
N GLU A 34 13.06 30.76 19.30
CA GLU A 34 12.13 31.88 19.50
C GLU A 34 10.97 31.56 20.47
N PHE A 35 10.81 30.30 20.90
CA PHE A 35 9.94 29.96 22.04
C PHE A 35 10.44 30.54 23.36
N TYR A 36 11.70 30.98 23.42
CA TYR A 36 12.21 31.77 24.52
C TYR A 36 12.11 33.27 24.21
N HIS A 37 11.42 34.00 25.07
CA HIS A 37 11.43 35.46 25.06
C HIS A 37 11.77 35.99 26.46
N PRO A 38 12.80 36.83 26.63
CA PRO A 38 13.17 37.32 27.95
C PRO A 38 12.02 38.13 28.57
N LEU A 39 11.62 37.76 29.78
CA LEU A 39 10.66 38.51 30.59
C LEU A 39 11.39 39.34 31.65
N PRO A 40 10.76 40.39 32.21
CA PRO A 40 11.34 41.16 33.31
C PRO A 40 11.82 40.26 34.45
N GLU A 41 12.93 40.65 35.08
CA GLU A 41 13.49 39.92 36.23
C GLU A 41 12.43 39.79 37.34
N GLY A 42 12.28 38.59 37.89
CA GLY A 42 11.27 38.29 38.91
C GLY A 42 9.84 38.00 38.39
N HIS A 43 9.60 38.01 37.07
CA HIS A 43 8.31 37.61 36.50
C HIS A 43 7.96 36.15 36.89
N THR A 44 6.69 35.90 37.21
CA THR A 44 6.20 34.61 37.70
C THR A 44 6.31 33.49 36.66
N PHE A 45 6.00 33.80 35.40
CA PHE A 45 6.06 32.86 34.27
C PHE A 45 7.49 32.41 33.93
N PRO A 46 7.82 31.10 34.05
CA PRO A 46 9.17 30.59 33.87
C PRO A 46 9.49 30.36 32.39
N MET A 47 9.60 31.42 31.57
CA MET A 47 9.77 31.31 30.11
C MET A 47 11.00 30.47 29.68
N ARG A 48 12.03 30.39 30.54
CA ARG A 48 13.22 29.56 30.30
C ARG A 48 12.93 28.05 30.31
N LYS A 49 11.75 27.61 30.79
CA LYS A 49 11.38 26.18 30.81
C LYS A 49 11.41 25.53 29.44
N TYR A 50 11.15 26.27 28.35
CA TYR A 50 11.12 25.74 27.00
C TYR A 50 12.49 25.33 26.46
N PRO A 51 13.50 26.23 26.38
CA PRO A 51 14.84 25.81 25.99
C PRO A 51 15.48 24.83 26.98
N ASP A 52 15.14 24.92 28.28
CA ASP A 52 15.63 23.96 29.27
C ASP A 52 15.04 22.55 29.03
N LEU A 53 13.73 22.45 28.75
CA LEU A 53 13.08 21.17 28.41
C LEU A 53 13.65 20.60 27.11
N PHE A 54 13.80 21.42 26.07
CA PHE A 54 14.43 20.99 24.83
C PHE A 54 15.85 20.46 25.07
N SER A 55 16.64 21.14 25.92
CA SER A 55 17.99 20.70 26.31
C SER A 55 17.95 19.36 27.04
N ILE A 56 17.05 19.17 28.01
CA ILE A 56 16.87 17.89 28.72
C ILE A 56 16.52 16.76 27.75
N LEU A 57 15.55 16.98 26.85
CA LEU A 57 15.16 15.99 25.85
C LEU A 57 16.31 15.61 24.91
N ARG A 58 17.19 16.57 24.57
CA ARG A 58 18.39 16.33 23.76
C ARG A 58 19.46 15.57 24.54
N GLU A 59 19.82 16.05 25.73
CA GLU A 59 20.85 15.47 26.60
C GLU A 59 20.52 14.01 26.98
N GLU A 60 19.24 13.70 27.19
CA GLU A 60 18.79 12.35 27.52
C GLU A 60 18.57 11.44 26.30
N ASN A 61 18.88 11.92 25.09
CA ASN A 61 18.61 11.21 23.83
C ASN A 61 17.12 10.78 23.70
N LEU A 62 16.21 11.69 24.06
CA LEU A 62 14.76 11.54 23.89
C LEU A 62 14.26 12.22 22.60
N LEU A 63 15.04 13.15 22.03
CA LEU A 63 14.69 13.91 20.82
C LEU A 63 15.86 13.98 19.81
N PRO A 64 15.95 13.02 18.86
CA PRO A 64 16.85 13.10 17.72
C PRO A 64 16.55 14.31 16.83
N ASP A 65 17.53 14.78 16.04
CA ASP A 65 17.38 15.99 15.22
C ASP A 65 16.29 15.84 14.16
N GLU A 66 16.16 14.66 13.59
CA GLU A 66 15.13 14.29 12.61
C GLU A 66 13.69 14.30 13.16
N HIS A 67 13.51 14.37 14.49
CA HIS A 67 12.21 14.38 15.16
C HIS A 67 11.78 15.77 15.63
N ILE A 68 12.56 16.80 15.33
CA ILE A 68 12.22 18.19 15.61
C ILE A 68 11.28 18.71 14.52
N ILE A 69 10.09 19.18 14.93
CA ILE A 69 9.17 19.94 14.08
C ILE A 69 9.54 21.41 14.25
N THR A 70 9.78 22.13 13.15
CA THR A 70 10.20 23.54 13.18
C THR A 70 9.05 24.44 12.70
N PRO A 71 8.09 24.78 13.59
CA PRO A 71 6.90 25.53 13.17
C PRO A 71 7.27 26.92 12.66
N GLN A 72 6.54 27.37 11.66
CA GLN A 72 6.56 28.76 11.19
C GLN A 72 5.42 29.54 11.84
N PRO A 73 5.43 30.88 11.84
CA PRO A 73 4.30 31.64 12.36
C PRO A 73 3.00 31.33 11.61
N ILE A 74 1.94 30.96 12.33
CA ILE A 74 0.62 30.69 11.73
C ILE A 74 0.06 31.92 11.00
N ASP A 75 -0.65 31.72 9.90
CA ASP A 75 -1.33 32.81 9.18
C ASP A 75 -2.32 33.54 10.10
N TRP A 76 -2.35 34.88 9.99
CA TRP A 76 -3.29 35.73 10.71
C TRP A 76 -4.75 35.35 10.42
N GLU A 77 -5.05 34.91 9.21
CA GLU A 77 -6.40 34.50 8.82
C GLU A 77 -6.83 33.20 9.52
N HIS A 78 -5.90 32.29 9.80
CA HIS A 78 -6.23 31.07 10.55
C HIS A 78 -6.52 31.38 12.02
N LEU A 79 -5.85 32.37 12.62
CA LEU A 79 -6.19 32.85 13.96
C LEU A 79 -7.60 33.44 14.00
N LYS A 80 -8.01 34.15 12.95
CA LYS A 80 -9.34 34.76 12.81
C LYS A 80 -10.48 33.76 12.58
N TRP A 81 -10.18 32.49 12.29
CA TRP A 81 -11.22 31.45 12.26
C TRP A 81 -11.81 31.18 13.65
N VAL A 82 -11.03 31.47 14.69
CA VAL A 82 -11.32 31.08 16.07
C VAL A 82 -11.39 32.30 16.99
N HIS A 83 -10.53 33.28 16.80
CA HIS A 83 -10.53 34.55 17.55
C HIS A 83 -11.21 35.67 16.77
N ASP A 84 -11.78 36.64 17.48
CA ASP A 84 -12.39 37.81 16.85
C ASP A 84 -11.35 38.62 16.07
N ALA A 85 -11.71 39.06 14.88
CA ALA A 85 -10.80 39.76 13.97
C ALA A 85 -10.19 41.02 14.62
N ASP A 86 -11.01 41.81 15.32
CA ASP A 86 -10.55 43.02 16.02
C ASP A 86 -9.56 42.70 17.15
N TYR A 87 -9.73 41.56 17.83
CA TYR A 87 -8.81 41.10 18.86
C TYR A 87 -7.46 40.65 18.28
N VAL A 88 -7.49 39.87 17.18
CA VAL A 88 -6.28 39.44 16.46
C VAL A 88 -5.50 40.65 15.95
N GLU A 89 -6.19 41.63 15.36
CA GLU A 89 -5.56 42.87 14.88
C GLU A 89 -5.06 43.74 16.03
N ALA A 90 -5.72 43.75 17.20
CA ALA A 90 -5.24 44.45 18.38
C ALA A 90 -3.93 43.85 18.92
N ILE A 91 -3.76 42.52 18.89
CA ILE A 91 -2.49 41.86 19.20
C ILE A 91 -1.43 42.18 18.14
N ARG A 92 -1.79 42.03 16.85
CA ARG A 92 -0.88 42.26 15.72
C ARG A 92 -0.27 43.66 15.74
N ASN A 93 -1.08 44.66 16.08
CA ASN A 93 -0.70 46.06 16.04
C ASN A 93 -0.31 46.62 17.42
N ASP A 94 -0.19 45.78 18.46
CA ASP A 94 0.11 46.18 19.84
C ASP A 94 -0.85 47.25 20.42
N THR A 95 -2.13 47.17 20.05
CA THR A 95 -3.19 48.10 20.48
C THR A 95 -4.15 47.50 21.50
N LEU A 96 -3.74 46.40 22.16
CA LEU A 96 -4.52 45.79 23.24
C LEU A 96 -4.87 46.79 24.35
N SER A 97 -6.13 46.77 24.78
CA SER A 97 -6.62 47.57 25.89
C SER A 97 -5.87 47.28 27.20
N ASN A 98 -5.85 48.24 28.12
CA ASN A 98 -5.21 48.04 29.43
C ASN A 98 -5.82 46.86 30.20
N ASP A 99 -7.11 46.59 30.02
CA ASP A 99 -7.76 45.41 30.62
C ASP A 99 -7.23 44.11 30.02
N HIS A 100 -7.14 44.02 28.69
CA HIS A 100 -6.56 42.86 28.01
C HIS A 100 -5.10 42.63 28.38
N ARG A 101 -4.28 43.71 28.44
CA ARG A 101 -2.88 43.62 28.90
C ARG A 101 -2.78 43.08 30.32
N ARG A 102 -3.66 43.53 31.23
CA ARG A 102 -3.74 43.05 32.62
C ARG A 102 -4.15 41.58 32.70
N ARG A 103 -5.15 41.16 31.91
CA ARG A 103 -5.62 39.76 31.86
C ARG A 103 -4.58 38.81 31.28
N LEU A 104 -3.84 39.24 30.26
CA LEU A 104 -2.77 38.45 29.67
C LEU A 104 -1.65 38.19 30.67
N GLY A 105 -1.27 39.18 31.47
CA GLY A 105 -0.29 38.99 32.54
C GLY A 105 1.15 38.77 32.07
N VAL A 106 1.45 38.98 30.78
CA VAL A 106 2.82 39.15 30.26
C VAL A 106 2.95 40.51 29.56
N PRO A 107 4.14 41.13 29.52
CA PRO A 107 4.31 42.44 28.89
C PRO A 107 4.05 42.39 27.37
N CYS A 108 3.02 43.10 26.90
CA CYS A 108 2.95 43.57 25.52
C CYS A 108 3.82 44.82 25.44
N LEU A 109 5.05 44.70 24.96
CA LEU A 109 6.01 45.80 24.96
C LEU A 109 5.58 46.84 23.92
N ASN A 110 5.58 48.13 24.28
CA ASN A 110 5.37 49.22 23.32
C ASN A 110 6.52 49.22 22.29
N LEU A 111 6.20 49.09 21.00
CA LEU A 111 7.06 49.33 19.82
C LEU A 111 8.57 49.30 20.10
N SER A 112 9.09 48.12 20.38
CA SER A 112 10.51 47.80 20.15
C SER A 112 10.59 46.48 19.41
N SER A 113 11.75 46.18 18.81
CA SER A 113 12.00 44.91 18.10
C SER A 113 11.67 43.64 18.93
N SER A 114 11.51 43.77 20.25
CA SER A 114 11.08 42.71 21.15
C SER A 114 9.58 42.33 21.06
N THR A 115 8.68 43.28 20.80
CA THR A 115 7.22 43.01 20.72
C THR A 115 6.87 42.11 19.54
N GLN A 116 7.50 42.39 18.40
CA GLN A 116 7.39 41.55 17.21
C GLN A 116 7.88 40.13 17.53
N GLY A 117 8.95 39.99 18.33
CA GLY A 117 9.41 38.69 18.81
C GLY A 117 8.39 37.90 19.64
N MET A 118 7.65 38.55 20.54
CA MET A 118 6.64 37.87 21.37
C MET A 118 5.39 37.47 20.55
N VAL A 119 4.93 38.33 19.65
CA VAL A 119 3.78 38.03 18.79
C VAL A 119 4.10 36.89 17.84
N GLU A 120 5.27 36.92 17.20
CA GLU A 120 5.72 35.82 16.35
C GLU A 120 5.90 34.52 17.14
N ARG A 121 6.38 34.60 18.38
CA ARG A 121 6.43 33.46 19.29
C ARG A 121 5.06 32.83 19.48
N TRP A 122 4.03 33.61 19.83
CA TRP A 122 2.67 33.06 19.98
C TRP A 122 2.14 32.42 18.70
N ARG A 123 2.42 33.03 17.54
CA ARG A 123 2.04 32.47 16.23
C ARG A 123 2.75 31.15 15.94
N MET A 124 4.04 31.04 16.28
CA MET A 124 4.80 29.79 16.13
C MET A 124 4.35 28.73 17.14
N THR A 125 3.95 29.12 18.36
CA THR A 125 3.33 28.21 19.32
C THR A 125 2.04 27.62 18.75
N VAL A 126 1.13 28.45 18.23
CA VAL A 126 -0.13 27.97 17.65
C VAL A 126 0.13 27.06 16.45
N GLN A 127 1.00 27.47 15.51
CA GLN A 127 1.35 26.61 14.38
C GLN A 127 2.00 25.30 14.83
N GLY A 128 2.82 25.32 15.88
CA GLY A 128 3.42 24.11 16.45
C GLY A 128 2.38 23.09 16.88
N THR A 129 1.26 23.52 17.47
CA THR A 129 0.16 22.63 17.85
C THR A 129 -0.57 22.11 16.61
N VAL A 130 -0.79 22.93 15.58
CA VAL A 130 -1.35 22.50 14.29
C VAL A 130 -0.44 21.47 13.61
N ASP A 131 0.85 21.74 13.50
CA ASP A 131 1.84 20.87 12.86
C ASP A 131 1.97 19.52 13.60
N CYS A 132 2.02 19.56 14.93
CA CYS A 132 1.99 18.38 15.78
C CYS A 132 0.71 17.56 15.55
N ALA A 133 -0.45 18.21 15.50
CA ALA A 133 -1.72 17.53 15.30
C ALA A 133 -1.84 16.87 13.92
N ILE A 134 -1.44 17.59 12.86
CA ILE A 134 -1.35 17.05 11.49
C ILE A 134 -0.41 15.85 11.48
N ARG A 135 0.78 15.99 12.09
CA ARG A 135 1.78 14.92 12.12
C ARG A 135 1.30 13.70 12.92
N SER A 136 0.67 13.92 14.08
CA SER A 136 0.12 12.88 14.92
C SER A 136 -0.95 12.06 14.19
N LEU A 137 -1.83 12.73 13.44
CA LEU A 137 -2.85 12.09 12.61
C LEU A 137 -2.25 11.35 11.42
N THR A 138 -1.34 12.01 10.70
CA THR A 138 -0.76 11.49 9.44
C THR A 138 0.13 10.28 9.68
N ASP A 139 0.97 10.33 10.71
CA ASP A 139 1.95 9.29 11.00
C ASP A 139 1.44 8.28 12.04
N HIS A 140 0.26 8.52 12.62
CA HIS A 140 -0.26 7.82 13.80
C HIS A 140 0.82 7.70 14.87
N CYS A 141 1.24 8.84 15.42
CA CYS A 141 2.33 8.95 16.38
C CYS A 141 1.98 9.89 17.53
N ILE A 142 2.77 9.83 18.61
CA ILE A 142 2.72 10.84 19.67
C ILE A 142 3.60 12.01 19.23
N THR A 143 3.04 13.21 19.27
CA THR A 143 3.76 14.46 19.01
C THR A 143 3.66 15.37 20.22
N GLY A 144 4.51 16.38 20.33
CA GLY A 144 4.44 17.35 21.41
C GLY A 144 4.84 18.74 20.99
N ASN A 145 4.09 19.76 21.41
CA ASN A 145 4.51 21.14 21.27
C ASN A 145 4.95 21.68 22.63
N ILE A 146 6.26 21.89 22.80
CA ILE A 146 6.78 22.24 24.12
C ILE A 146 6.30 23.60 24.62
N SER A 147 5.84 24.48 23.73
CA SER A 147 5.36 25.82 24.09
C SER A 147 3.84 25.96 24.12
N GLY A 148 3.10 24.91 23.73
CA GLY A 148 1.65 24.92 23.56
C GLY A 148 0.87 24.58 24.83
N GLY A 149 -0.46 24.57 24.72
CA GLY A 149 -1.38 24.40 25.85
C GLY A 149 -1.93 25.73 26.38
N TYR A 150 -2.25 26.68 25.51
CA TYR A 150 -2.76 28.01 25.85
C TYR A 150 -4.26 27.98 26.13
N HIS A 151 -4.62 27.21 27.15
CA HIS A 151 -5.99 26.85 27.47
C HIS A 151 -6.84 27.95 28.10
N HIS A 152 -6.26 29.12 28.42
CA HIS A 152 -6.98 30.26 29.00
C HIS A 152 -7.38 31.33 27.98
N ALA A 153 -6.92 31.24 26.73
CA ALA A 153 -7.27 32.26 25.72
C ALA A 153 -8.73 32.10 25.26
N PHE A 154 -9.47 33.21 25.25
CA PHE A 154 -10.85 33.28 24.79
C PHE A 154 -10.94 33.89 23.38
N ARG A 155 -12.14 33.84 22.80
CA ARG A 155 -12.42 34.34 21.45
C ARG A 155 -12.03 35.81 21.28
N SER A 156 -12.35 36.66 22.26
CA SER A 156 -12.24 38.12 22.15
C SER A 156 -11.19 38.76 23.07
N HIS A 157 -10.55 37.99 23.96
CA HIS A 157 -9.60 38.51 24.94
C HIS A 157 -8.58 37.47 25.41
N PRO A 158 -7.39 37.91 25.87
CA PRO A 158 -6.41 37.01 26.48
C PRO A 158 -6.79 36.73 27.94
N SER A 159 -6.18 35.71 28.52
CA SER A 159 -6.27 35.42 29.96
C SER A 159 -5.13 34.50 30.37
N GLY A 160 -4.68 34.57 31.64
CA GLY A 160 -3.79 33.56 32.23
C GLY A 160 -2.54 33.24 31.40
N TYR A 161 -1.83 34.26 30.92
CA TYR A 161 -0.64 34.12 30.06
C TYR A 161 -0.88 33.58 28.63
N CYS A 162 -2.14 33.31 28.28
CA CYS A 162 -2.54 32.76 26.98
C CYS A 162 -3.07 33.88 26.06
N ALA A 163 -2.39 34.10 24.93
CA ALA A 163 -2.79 35.10 23.93
C ALA A 163 -3.67 34.52 22.82
N PHE A 164 -3.35 33.33 22.31
CA PHE A 164 -4.17 32.63 21.31
C PHE A 164 -4.39 31.21 21.79
N ASN A 165 -5.60 30.67 21.59
CA ASN A 165 -5.93 29.31 21.98
C ASN A 165 -5.46 28.35 20.88
N ASP A 166 -4.32 27.71 21.12
CA ASP A 166 -3.66 26.86 20.13
C ASP A 166 -4.44 25.57 19.84
N VAL A 167 -5.12 25.00 20.83
CA VAL A 167 -5.95 23.80 20.66
C VAL A 167 -7.19 24.12 19.82
N ALA A 168 -7.92 25.20 20.14
CA ALA A 168 -9.11 25.59 19.39
C ALA A 168 -8.78 25.92 17.93
N VAL A 169 -7.66 26.60 17.67
CA VAL A 169 -7.16 26.85 16.31
C VAL A 169 -6.78 25.55 15.60
N ALA A 170 -6.12 24.61 16.27
CA ALA A 170 -5.81 23.31 15.69
C ALA A 170 -7.06 22.50 15.35
N VAL A 171 -8.05 22.45 16.23
CA VAL A 171 -9.33 21.77 15.99
C VAL A 171 -10.04 22.38 14.78
N GLU A 172 -10.22 23.71 14.75
CA GLU A 172 -10.87 24.39 13.62
C GLU A 172 -10.11 24.18 12.31
N PHE A 173 -8.77 24.20 12.35
CA PHE A 173 -7.94 23.94 11.18
C PHE A 173 -8.16 22.52 10.64
N LEU A 174 -8.12 21.51 11.52
CA LEU A 174 -8.28 20.12 11.14
C LEU A 174 -9.71 19.81 10.65
N GLU A 175 -10.74 20.35 11.30
CA GLU A 175 -12.14 20.23 10.87
C GLU A 175 -12.35 20.83 9.48
N ARG A 176 -11.86 22.06 9.22
CA ARG A 176 -11.97 22.70 7.90
C ARG A 176 -11.22 21.94 6.79
N LYS A 177 -10.21 21.16 7.17
CA LYS A 177 -9.46 20.29 6.25
C LYS A 177 -10.03 18.87 6.17
N ASN A 178 -11.16 18.60 6.84
CA ASN A 178 -11.80 17.29 6.93
C ASN A 178 -10.84 16.19 7.43
N MET A 179 -9.92 16.54 8.33
CA MET A 179 -8.93 15.60 8.90
C MET A 179 -9.44 14.91 10.16
N ILE A 180 -10.40 15.51 10.86
CA ILE A 180 -11.04 14.95 12.05
C ILE A 180 -12.54 15.19 11.96
N SER A 181 -13.30 14.23 12.49
CA SER A 181 -14.73 14.39 12.77
C SER A 181 -14.97 14.66 14.24
N ARG A 182 -14.16 14.11 15.15
CA ARG A 182 -14.25 14.28 16.60
C ARG A 182 -12.89 14.49 17.25
N CYS A 183 -12.82 15.36 18.26
CA CYS A 183 -11.61 15.52 19.08
C CYS A 183 -11.94 15.41 20.57
N LEU A 184 -10.95 14.97 21.34
CA LEU A 184 -10.99 15.00 22.80
C LEU A 184 -9.86 15.89 23.32
N VAL A 185 -10.19 16.81 24.21
CA VAL A 185 -9.24 17.58 25.00
C VAL A 185 -9.22 17.00 26.40
N ILE A 186 -8.06 16.46 26.80
CA ILE A 186 -7.78 16.01 28.17
C ILE A 186 -6.94 17.11 28.82
N ASP A 187 -7.54 17.86 29.73
CA ASP A 187 -6.89 18.94 30.45
C ASP A 187 -6.64 18.57 31.92
N LEU A 188 -5.38 18.29 32.25
CA LEU A 188 -4.93 17.90 33.59
C LEU A 188 -4.04 18.96 34.25
N ASP A 189 -4.13 20.21 33.79
CA ASP A 189 -3.57 21.37 34.46
C ASP A 189 -4.32 21.68 35.76
N THR A 190 -3.64 22.24 36.77
CA THR A 190 -4.31 22.60 38.04
C THR A 190 -5.35 23.70 37.85
N HIS A 191 -5.18 24.55 36.83
CA HIS A 191 -6.13 25.56 36.42
C HIS A 191 -7.13 24.96 35.44
N GLN A 192 -8.40 25.29 35.57
CA GLN A 192 -9.37 24.84 34.57
C GLN A 192 -9.03 25.47 33.21
N GLY A 193 -8.99 24.65 32.15
CA GLY A 193 -8.91 25.09 30.76
C GLY A 193 -10.17 25.81 30.27
N ASP A 194 -10.50 26.93 30.92
CA ASP A 194 -11.69 27.74 30.70
C ASP A 194 -11.81 28.29 29.28
N GLY A 195 -10.70 28.67 28.66
CA GLY A 195 -10.63 29.01 27.25
C GLY A 195 -10.97 27.82 26.35
N ASN A 196 -10.41 26.64 26.59
CA ASN A 196 -10.77 25.43 25.80
C ASN A 196 -12.26 25.10 25.94
N ALA A 197 -12.79 25.10 27.16
CA ALA A 197 -14.21 24.86 27.43
C ALA A 197 -15.11 25.88 26.72
N ALA A 198 -14.79 27.17 26.82
CA ALA A 198 -15.57 28.23 26.18
C ALA A 198 -15.49 28.23 24.65
N MET A 199 -14.32 27.90 24.10
CA MET A 199 -14.05 27.98 22.66
C MET A 199 -14.61 26.79 21.89
N LEU A 200 -14.75 25.65 22.57
CA LEU A 200 -15.23 24.39 21.98
C LEU A 200 -16.69 24.08 22.36
N SER A 201 -17.35 24.89 23.20
CA SER A 201 -18.72 24.65 23.66
C SER A 201 -19.76 24.49 22.54
N ASP A 202 -19.55 25.19 21.42
CA ASP A 202 -20.47 25.20 20.29
C ASP A 202 -20.13 24.12 19.25
N LYS A 203 -19.11 23.30 19.51
CA LYS A 203 -18.68 22.21 18.62
C LYS A 203 -19.21 20.86 19.15
N PRO A 204 -20.30 20.31 18.56
CA PRO A 204 -20.92 19.08 19.07
C PRO A 204 -20.03 17.84 18.98
N ASN A 205 -18.92 17.93 18.24
CA ASN A 205 -17.98 16.83 18.04
C ASN A 205 -16.66 17.02 18.81
N ALA A 206 -16.53 18.09 19.59
CA ALA A 206 -15.42 18.27 20.53
C ALA A 206 -15.88 17.85 21.92
N PHE A 207 -15.08 17.03 22.60
CA PHE A 207 -15.29 16.68 24.00
C PHE A 207 -14.18 17.29 24.85
N THR A 208 -14.55 18.03 25.90
CA THR A 208 -13.64 18.69 26.82
C THR A 208 -13.73 18.05 28.20
N PHE A 209 -12.62 17.44 28.64
CA PHE A 209 -12.48 16.84 29.97
C PHE A 209 -11.43 17.60 30.78
N SER A 210 -11.81 18.09 31.95
CA SER A 210 -10.89 18.83 32.84
C SER A 210 -10.91 18.28 34.27
N MET A 211 -9.72 18.02 34.82
CA MET A 211 -9.52 17.78 36.26
C MET A 211 -8.65 18.89 36.84
N HIS A 212 -9.24 19.75 37.69
CA HIS A 212 -8.61 20.99 38.11
C HIS A 212 -8.89 21.32 39.58
N GLY A 213 -8.08 22.18 40.19
CA GLY A 213 -8.30 22.64 41.56
C GLY A 213 -9.56 23.49 41.67
N ALA A 214 -10.49 23.10 42.55
CA ALA A 214 -11.78 23.78 42.73
C ALA A 214 -11.60 25.29 43.02
N LYS A 215 -10.56 25.62 43.80
CA LYS A 215 -10.22 26.99 44.22
C LYS A 215 -9.03 27.59 43.47
N ASN A 216 -8.46 26.89 42.49
CA ASN A 216 -7.46 27.45 41.57
C ASN A 216 -8.12 28.41 40.57
N PHE A 217 -7.30 29.26 39.95
CA PHE A 217 -7.76 30.09 38.83
C PHE A 217 -8.36 29.22 37.70
N PRO A 218 -9.40 29.68 36.98
CA PRO A 218 -10.11 30.96 37.14
C PRO A 218 -11.09 30.96 38.31
N LEU A 219 -11.41 32.15 38.84
CA LEU A 219 -12.41 32.29 39.91
C LEU A 219 -13.82 31.85 39.45
N ASN A 220 -14.17 32.16 38.20
CA ASN A 220 -15.41 31.72 37.57
C ASN A 220 -15.06 30.62 36.58
N LYS A 221 -15.45 29.39 36.88
CA LYS A 221 -15.22 28.23 36.03
C LYS A 221 -16.16 28.25 34.82
N MET A 222 -15.65 27.86 33.67
CA MET A 222 -16.48 27.57 32.48
C MET A 222 -17.00 26.14 32.56
N LYS A 223 -17.95 25.78 31.71
CA LYS A 223 -18.52 24.43 31.69
C LYS A 223 -17.85 23.62 30.58
N SER A 224 -17.10 22.58 30.95
CA SER A 224 -16.63 21.54 30.05
C SER A 224 -17.70 20.44 29.88
N ASP A 225 -17.46 19.47 29.01
CA ASP A 225 -18.33 18.28 28.89
C ASP A 225 -18.24 17.39 30.14
N LEU A 226 -17.05 17.33 30.75
CA LEU A 226 -16.85 16.75 32.07
C LEU A 226 -15.80 17.56 32.86
N ASP A 227 -16.25 18.16 33.97
CA ASP A 227 -15.39 18.81 34.96
C ASP A 227 -15.32 17.96 36.24
N VAL A 228 -14.10 17.76 36.76
CA VAL A 228 -13.85 17.12 38.04
C VAL A 228 -13.06 18.09 38.91
N GLU A 229 -13.75 18.68 39.88
CA GLU A 229 -13.13 19.62 40.83
C GLU A 229 -12.35 18.89 41.92
N LEU A 230 -11.09 19.26 42.10
CA LEU A 230 -10.17 18.69 43.06
C LEU A 230 -10.03 19.62 44.28
N PRO A 231 -10.11 19.10 45.53
CA PRO A 231 -9.92 19.90 46.71
C PRO A 231 -8.48 20.41 46.84
N ASP A 232 -8.28 21.50 47.60
CA ASP A 232 -6.94 21.95 47.97
C ASP A 232 -6.18 20.79 48.63
N ARG A 233 -4.91 20.63 48.25
CA ARG A 233 -4.02 19.58 48.72
C ARG A 233 -4.43 18.14 48.38
N CYS A 234 -5.26 17.94 47.36
CA CYS A 234 -5.48 16.63 46.74
C CYS A 234 -4.14 15.92 46.51
N ASP A 235 -4.01 14.72 47.07
CA ASP A 235 -2.77 13.93 47.04
C ASP A 235 -2.81 12.88 45.91
N ASP A 236 -1.76 12.06 45.81
CA ASP A 236 -1.61 11.09 44.73
C ASP A 236 -2.76 10.08 44.65
N GLU A 237 -3.24 9.61 45.79
CA GLU A 237 -4.26 8.55 45.85
C GLU A 237 -5.61 9.08 45.36
N GLU A 238 -6.01 10.26 45.86
CA GLU A 238 -7.26 10.90 45.44
C GLU A 238 -7.19 11.32 43.96
N TYR A 239 -6.09 11.94 43.53
CA TYR A 239 -5.91 12.40 42.15
C TYR A 239 -5.95 11.25 41.14
N LEU A 240 -5.14 10.21 41.35
CA LEU A 240 -5.07 9.07 40.43
C LEU A 240 -6.33 8.20 40.49
N GLY A 241 -6.98 8.11 41.66
CA GLY A 241 -8.27 7.44 41.83
C GLY A 241 -9.37 8.09 40.98
N LEU A 242 -9.44 9.43 40.98
CA LEU A 242 -10.38 10.16 40.14
C LEU A 242 -10.04 10.05 38.65
N LEU A 243 -8.76 10.16 38.28
CA LEU A 243 -8.35 10.04 36.88
C LEU A 243 -8.67 8.65 36.32
N SER A 244 -8.32 7.59 37.05
CA SER A 244 -8.59 6.19 36.63
C SER A 244 -10.08 5.89 36.52
N LYS A 245 -10.92 6.53 37.33
CA LYS A 245 -12.38 6.43 37.26
C LYS A 245 -12.96 7.12 36.01
N HIS A 246 -12.48 8.31 35.68
CA HIS A 246 -13.12 9.15 34.66
C HIS A 246 -12.53 8.99 33.26
N LEU A 247 -11.23 8.75 33.13
CA LEU A 247 -10.55 8.73 31.84
C LEU A 247 -11.07 7.66 30.86
N PRO A 248 -11.34 6.40 31.28
CA PRO A 248 -11.88 5.38 30.38
C PRO A 248 -13.25 5.78 29.80
N ASP A 249 -14.16 6.24 30.67
CA ASP A 249 -15.50 6.69 30.28
C ASP A 249 -15.43 7.87 29.28
N VAL A 250 -14.51 8.80 29.51
CA VAL A 250 -14.29 9.95 28.63
C VAL A 250 -13.82 9.48 27.25
N LEU A 251 -12.86 8.56 27.19
CA LEU A 251 -12.33 8.02 25.94
C LEU A 251 -13.40 7.25 25.15
N GLU A 252 -14.23 6.46 25.84
CA GLU A 252 -15.32 5.71 25.22
C GLU A 252 -16.42 6.64 24.69
N LYS A 253 -16.89 7.59 25.51
CA LYS A 253 -17.98 8.51 25.15
C LYS A 253 -17.59 9.46 24.01
N SER A 254 -16.38 10.00 24.05
CA SER A 254 -15.90 10.93 23.02
C SER A 254 -15.52 10.21 21.73
N ASN A 255 -14.99 8.98 21.82
CA ASN A 255 -14.43 8.19 20.72
C ASN A 255 -13.69 9.06 19.68
N PRO A 256 -12.63 9.76 20.11
CA PRO A 256 -12.05 10.85 19.32
C PRO A 256 -11.18 10.31 18.18
N ASP A 257 -11.01 11.11 17.13
CA ASP A 257 -10.04 10.87 16.07
C ASP A 257 -8.64 11.35 16.47
N ILE A 258 -8.58 12.41 17.29
CA ILE A 258 -7.35 12.97 17.87
C ILE A 258 -7.56 13.38 19.33
N ILE A 259 -6.52 13.22 20.14
CA ILE A 259 -6.49 13.66 21.53
C ILE A 259 -5.45 14.76 21.71
N PHE A 260 -5.87 15.88 22.29
CA PHE A 260 -4.99 16.93 22.81
C PHE A 260 -4.87 16.75 24.31
N TYR A 261 -3.67 16.42 24.78
CA TYR A 261 -3.40 16.21 26.20
C TYR A 261 -2.55 17.36 26.76
N LEU A 262 -3.17 18.17 27.62
CA LEU A 262 -2.52 19.24 28.35
C LEU A 262 -1.96 18.66 29.65
N ALA A 263 -0.65 18.39 29.62
CA ALA A 263 0.10 17.75 30.69
C ALA A 263 0.70 18.79 31.65
N GLY A 264 -0.13 19.69 32.17
CA GLY A 264 0.28 20.73 33.13
C GLY A 264 0.93 20.11 34.37
N VAL A 265 2.08 20.63 34.82
CA VAL A 265 2.83 20.09 35.98
C VAL A 265 2.65 20.93 37.24
N ASP A 266 1.82 21.96 37.19
CA ASP A 266 1.45 22.79 38.33
C ASP A 266 0.48 22.09 39.31
N ILE A 267 0.14 20.83 39.05
CA ILE A 267 -0.49 19.94 40.04
C ILE A 267 0.50 19.46 41.12
N CYS A 268 1.81 19.59 40.89
CA CYS A 268 2.83 19.03 41.77
C CYS A 268 2.96 19.81 43.09
N GLU A 269 3.26 19.08 44.17
CA GLU A 269 3.55 19.68 45.47
C GLU A 269 4.72 20.67 45.37
N GLY A 270 4.53 21.88 45.88
CA GLY A 270 5.55 22.93 45.85
C GLY A 270 5.54 23.79 44.59
N ASP A 271 4.58 23.59 43.68
CA ASP A 271 4.28 24.58 42.63
C ASP A 271 3.83 25.90 43.27
N ARG A 272 4.26 27.04 42.70
CA ARG A 272 3.96 28.37 43.27
C ARG A 272 2.53 28.84 43.01
N LEU A 273 1.87 28.33 41.97
CA LEU A 273 0.50 28.71 41.58
C LEU A 273 -0.50 27.57 41.79
N GLY A 274 -0.04 26.32 41.80
CA GLY A 274 -0.81 25.14 42.18
C GLY A 274 -1.22 25.09 43.64
N ARG A 275 -2.34 24.43 43.92
CA ARG A 275 -2.81 24.15 45.30
C ARG A 275 -2.93 22.67 45.61
N LEU A 276 -2.59 21.80 44.66
CA LEU A 276 -2.64 20.36 44.84
C LEU A 276 -1.33 19.87 45.48
N LYS A 277 -1.31 18.61 45.89
CA LYS A 277 -0.18 17.99 46.59
C LYS A 277 0.23 16.68 45.91
N VAL A 278 0.20 16.66 44.58
CA VAL A 278 0.63 15.49 43.79
C VAL A 278 2.16 15.42 43.84
N SER A 279 2.71 14.30 44.25
CA SER A 279 4.16 14.08 44.27
C SER A 279 4.72 13.94 42.85
N ARG A 280 6.05 13.91 42.70
CA ARG A 280 6.67 13.59 41.41
C ARG A 280 6.34 12.16 40.99
N GLU A 281 6.26 11.22 41.92
CA GLU A 281 5.83 9.84 41.68
C GLU A 281 4.37 9.77 41.23
N GLY A 282 3.50 10.61 41.80
CA GLY A 282 2.11 10.78 41.37
C GLY A 282 2.01 11.31 39.94
N LEU A 283 2.83 12.32 39.60
CA LEU A 283 2.95 12.85 38.25
C LEU A 283 3.39 11.76 37.25
N VAL A 284 4.43 10.99 37.57
CA VAL A 284 4.89 9.88 36.74
C VAL A 284 3.78 8.86 36.49
N LYS A 285 3.03 8.47 37.53
CA LYS A 285 1.89 7.56 37.41
C LYS A 285 0.75 8.14 36.56
N ARG A 286 0.51 9.46 36.63
CA ARG A 286 -0.43 10.15 35.74
C ARG A 286 -0.01 9.98 34.29
N GLU A 287 1.24 10.28 33.96
CA GLU A 287 1.75 10.13 32.59
C GLU A 287 1.68 8.69 32.11
N GLU A 288 2.05 7.75 32.98
CA GLU A 288 1.96 6.33 32.70
C GLU A 288 0.52 5.92 32.35
N MET A 289 -0.45 6.36 33.16
CA MET A 289 -1.87 6.06 33.03
C MET A 289 -2.47 6.65 31.77
N VAL A 290 -2.20 7.93 31.49
CA VAL A 290 -2.70 8.58 30.26
C VAL A 290 -2.11 7.92 29.03
N LEU A 291 -0.79 7.68 28.98
CA LEU A 291 -0.16 6.96 27.88
C LEU A 291 -0.71 5.54 27.76
N ASP A 292 -1.02 4.86 28.87
CA ASP A 292 -1.57 3.52 28.80
C ASP A 292 -2.95 3.50 28.17
N TYR A 293 -3.88 4.28 28.70
CA TYR A 293 -5.23 4.35 28.16
C TYR A 293 -5.22 4.89 26.73
N VAL A 294 -4.63 6.05 26.49
CA VAL A 294 -4.71 6.71 25.18
C VAL A 294 -3.94 5.95 24.10
N TRP A 295 -2.68 5.59 24.38
CA TRP A 295 -1.78 5.07 23.36
C TRP A 295 -1.78 3.53 23.30
N ASN A 296 -1.74 2.85 24.44
CA ASN A 296 -1.65 1.38 24.45
C ASN A 296 -3.01 0.72 24.27
N GLN A 297 -4.04 1.19 25.00
CA GLN A 297 -5.36 0.57 25.01
C GLN A 297 -6.24 1.08 23.86
N TYR A 298 -6.49 2.39 23.79
CA TYR A 298 -7.40 3.01 22.81
C TYR A 298 -6.73 3.38 21.48
N LYS A 299 -5.39 3.39 21.42
CA LYS A 299 -4.57 3.59 20.22
C LYS A 299 -4.98 4.83 19.42
N LYS A 300 -5.10 5.98 20.09
CA LYS A 300 -5.49 7.24 19.45
C LYS A 300 -4.27 8.15 19.20
N PRO A 301 -4.24 8.89 18.07
CA PRO A 301 -3.30 9.98 17.87
C PRO A 301 -3.31 10.96 19.05
N LEU A 302 -2.12 11.33 19.51
CA LEU A 302 -1.93 12.11 20.74
C LEU A 302 -0.97 13.28 20.51
N VAL A 303 -1.45 14.48 20.84
CA VAL A 303 -0.67 15.72 20.87
C VAL A 303 -0.44 16.13 22.32
N LEU A 304 0.81 16.14 22.74
CA LEU A 304 1.25 16.55 24.07
C LEU A 304 1.49 18.06 24.13
N LEU A 305 0.90 18.72 25.11
CA LEU A 305 1.04 20.15 25.34
C LEU A 305 1.48 20.38 26.78
N THR A 306 2.47 21.25 26.99
CA THR A 306 3.08 21.43 28.32
C THR A 306 2.17 22.22 29.26
N ALA A 307 1.42 23.21 28.77
CA ALA A 307 0.54 24.03 29.60
C ALA A 307 1.26 24.65 30.82
N GLY A 308 0.63 24.66 32.00
CA GLY A 308 1.11 25.25 33.24
C GLY A 308 2.23 24.49 33.96
N GLY A 309 2.90 25.20 34.87
CA GLY A 309 4.06 24.71 35.61
C GLY A 309 4.93 25.88 36.08
N TYR A 310 5.11 26.00 37.40
CA TYR A 310 5.69 27.15 38.08
C TYR A 310 6.53 26.74 39.30
N ALA A 311 7.21 25.59 39.22
CA ALA A 311 8.14 25.13 40.25
C ALA A 311 9.19 26.19 40.60
N ALA A 312 9.94 25.97 41.69
CA ALA A 312 10.89 26.94 42.23
C ALA A 312 11.90 27.49 41.20
N THR A 313 12.23 26.70 40.17
CA THR A 313 13.06 27.14 39.04
C THR A 313 12.48 26.69 37.69
N ALA A 314 12.84 27.42 36.63
CA ALA A 314 12.46 27.04 35.26
C ALA A 314 13.02 25.65 34.87
N LYS A 315 14.24 25.32 35.32
CA LYS A 315 14.85 24.00 35.11
C LYS A 315 14.09 22.89 35.83
N MET A 316 13.63 23.11 37.06
CA MET A 316 12.76 22.14 37.76
C MET A 316 11.43 21.94 37.05
N THR A 317 10.85 23.02 36.52
CA THR A 317 9.61 22.92 35.72
C THR A 317 9.84 22.12 34.44
N ALA A 318 10.96 22.36 33.75
CA ALA A 318 11.36 21.61 32.57
C ALA A 318 11.60 20.13 32.85
N ASP A 319 12.26 19.82 33.98
CA ASP A 319 12.51 18.44 34.44
C ASP A 319 11.20 17.68 34.71
N LEU A 320 10.21 18.31 35.36
CA LEU A 320 8.89 17.71 35.56
C LEU A 320 8.17 17.44 34.23
N HIS A 321 8.22 18.35 33.26
CA HIS A 321 7.64 18.11 31.92
C HIS A 321 8.39 17.03 31.13
N ALA A 322 9.65 16.74 31.44
CA ALA A 322 10.40 15.68 30.75
C ALA A 322 9.92 14.27 31.11
N GLU A 323 9.24 14.10 32.26
CA GLU A 323 8.76 12.81 32.76
C GLU A 323 7.90 12.06 31.73
N ILE A 324 7.00 12.73 31.02
CA ILE A 324 6.15 12.08 30.00
C ILE A 324 6.96 11.47 28.86
N ALA A 325 8.04 12.15 28.43
CA ALA A 325 8.94 11.65 27.40
C ALA A 325 9.84 10.51 27.93
N GLN A 326 10.24 10.59 29.20
CA GLN A 326 10.98 9.53 29.89
C GLN A 326 10.12 8.27 30.07
N GLU A 327 8.86 8.40 30.49
CA GLU A 327 7.90 7.30 30.61
C GLU A 327 7.60 6.65 29.27
N ARG A 328 7.42 7.47 28.22
CA ARG A 328 7.32 6.96 26.86
C ARG A 328 8.54 6.12 26.49
N LYS A 329 9.76 6.59 26.78
CA LYS A 329 10.99 5.83 26.54
C LYS A 329 11.02 4.53 27.33
N LYS A 330 10.62 4.52 28.61
CA LYS A 330 10.55 3.31 29.45
C LYS A 330 9.60 2.27 28.87
N LYS A 331 8.40 2.66 28.44
CA LYS A 331 7.45 1.77 27.75
C LYS A 331 7.93 1.28 26.38
N THR A 332 8.85 1.99 25.72
CA THR A 332 9.53 1.49 24.51
C THR A 332 10.77 0.62 24.79
N ARG A 333 11.23 0.52 26.05
CA ARG A 333 12.42 -0.25 26.47
C ARG A 333 12.11 -1.46 27.36
N LEU A 334 10.93 -1.55 27.97
CA LEU A 334 10.56 -2.70 28.81
C LEU A 334 10.02 -3.87 27.96
N PRO A 335 10.54 -5.09 28.15
CA PRO A 335 9.91 -6.29 27.63
C PRO A 335 8.66 -6.59 28.45
N LEU A 336 7.49 -6.69 27.80
CA LEU A 336 6.26 -7.11 28.47
C LEU A 336 6.31 -8.62 28.74
N ASN A 337 6.91 -8.99 29.88
CA ASN A 337 6.60 -10.19 30.64
C ASN A 337 6.91 -9.93 32.12
N SER A 338 5.86 -9.84 32.93
CA SER A 338 5.88 -10.23 34.34
C SER A 338 4.49 -10.74 34.69
N ALA A 339 4.34 -12.07 34.69
CA ALA A 339 3.26 -12.75 35.40
C ALA A 339 3.71 -12.96 36.86
N ASP A 340 2.86 -12.62 37.83
CA ASP A 340 2.59 -13.41 39.06
C ASP A 340 1.60 -12.68 40.02
N GLY A 341 0.33 -13.09 39.97
CA GLY A 341 -0.69 -13.15 41.07
C GLY A 341 -1.29 -11.86 41.70
N PRO A 342 -2.48 -11.93 42.36
CA PRO A 342 -3.30 -13.09 42.72
C PRO A 342 -4.75 -13.09 42.18
N VAL A 343 -5.36 -14.27 42.34
CA VAL A 343 -6.71 -14.68 41.98
C VAL A 343 -7.81 -14.04 42.85
N SER A 344 -8.97 -13.81 42.23
CA SER A 344 -10.33 -13.59 42.78
C SER A 344 -10.67 -12.23 43.39
N ARG A 345 -11.67 -11.55 42.81
CA ARG A 345 -13.02 -11.31 43.39
C ARG A 345 -13.76 -10.23 42.58
N PHE A 346 -15.09 -10.37 42.54
CA PHE A 346 -16.12 -9.44 42.03
C PHE A 346 -16.54 -9.53 40.56
N LEU A 347 -17.44 -10.50 40.31
CA LEU A 347 -18.70 -10.26 39.58
C LEU A 347 -19.56 -9.23 40.34
N PRO A 348 -20.30 -8.37 39.62
CA PRO A 348 -21.77 -8.55 39.52
C PRO A 348 -22.25 -8.33 38.07
N ASP A 349 -22.94 -9.28 37.43
CA ASP A 349 -24.41 -9.50 37.49
C ASP A 349 -25.28 -8.23 37.40
N PHE A 350 -26.28 -8.29 36.49
CA PHE A 350 -27.35 -7.32 36.14
C PHE A 350 -26.98 -6.26 35.07
N TYR A 351 -27.56 -6.20 33.86
CA TYR A 351 -28.92 -6.47 33.40
C TYR A 351 -28.94 -6.95 31.93
N MET A 352 -29.47 -8.15 31.68
CA MET A 352 -30.06 -8.53 30.39
C MET A 352 -31.42 -9.17 30.69
N LYS A 353 -32.51 -8.52 30.25
CA LYS A 353 -33.90 -8.99 30.11
C LYS A 353 -34.66 -7.72 29.69
N THR A 354 -35.17 -7.57 28.48
CA THR A 354 -36.20 -8.34 27.76
C THR A 354 -36.12 -7.88 26.30
N THR A 355 -36.02 -8.69 25.26
CA THR A 355 -37.01 -9.66 24.75
C THR A 355 -36.34 -10.48 23.64
N PHE A 356 -35.97 -11.74 23.90
CA PHE A 356 -35.61 -12.71 22.86
C PHE A 356 -35.96 -14.11 23.39
N LEU A 357 -37.26 -14.42 23.39
CA LEU A 357 -37.81 -15.76 23.65
C LEU A 357 -39.27 -15.80 23.20
N ALA A 358 -39.46 -15.70 21.89
CA ALA A 358 -40.67 -16.11 21.19
C ALA A 358 -40.38 -16.08 19.68
N PHE A 359 -39.68 -17.09 19.15
CA PHE A 359 -39.90 -17.66 17.80
C PHE A 359 -38.81 -18.67 17.39
N LEU A 360 -38.61 -19.75 18.16
CA LEU A 360 -37.89 -20.93 17.65
C LEU A 360 -38.24 -22.16 18.51
N ALA A 361 -39.43 -22.72 18.26
CA ALA A 361 -39.76 -24.15 18.42
C ALA A 361 -41.28 -24.36 18.25
N LEU A 362 -41.76 -24.36 17.00
CA LEU A 362 -42.95 -25.03 16.47
C LEU A 362 -43.14 -24.44 15.06
N THR A 363 -42.62 -25.01 13.99
CA THR A 363 -43.25 -26.17 13.37
C THR A 363 -42.35 -26.66 12.24
N ALA A 364 -41.61 -27.73 12.52
CA ALA A 364 -41.29 -28.71 11.51
C ALA A 364 -42.58 -29.45 11.15
N LEU A 365 -43.26 -29.01 10.09
CA LEU A 365 -44.29 -29.74 9.33
C LEU A 365 -44.77 -28.85 8.20
N LEU A 366 -44.03 -28.85 7.08
CA LEU A 366 -44.49 -28.59 5.71
C LEU A 366 -43.26 -28.48 4.80
N TYR A 367 -42.65 -29.61 4.45
CA TYR A 367 -41.95 -29.81 3.16
C TYR A 367 -41.70 -31.31 2.96
N ALA A 368 -42.79 -32.03 2.71
CA ALA A 368 -42.77 -33.36 2.12
C ALA A 368 -44.10 -33.55 1.37
N SER A 369 -44.12 -33.20 0.09
CA SER A 369 -44.94 -33.82 -0.97
C SER A 369 -45.00 -32.92 -2.20
N VAL A 370 -44.04 -33.05 -3.11
CA VAL A 370 -44.35 -33.10 -4.54
C VAL A 370 -43.36 -34.05 -5.20
N ASP A 371 -43.74 -35.33 -5.23
CA ASP A 371 -43.41 -36.17 -6.38
C ASP A 371 -44.09 -35.57 -7.61
N GLY A 372 -43.32 -35.24 -8.64
CA GLY A 372 -43.92 -34.92 -9.93
C GLY A 372 -43.14 -34.02 -10.88
N VAL A 373 -41.91 -34.38 -11.27
CA VAL A 373 -41.47 -34.16 -12.68
C VAL A 373 -40.65 -35.36 -13.13
N LYS A 374 -41.34 -36.26 -13.85
CA LYS A 374 -40.72 -37.29 -14.70
C LYS A 374 -40.21 -36.63 -15.98
N ASN A 375 -39.06 -37.11 -16.45
CA ASN A 375 -38.62 -37.11 -17.85
C ASN A 375 -38.61 -35.77 -18.60
N MET A 376 -37.49 -35.04 -18.53
CA MET A 376 -37.00 -34.31 -19.70
C MET A 376 -35.85 -35.11 -20.31
N LYS A 377 -36.09 -35.62 -21.51
CA LYS A 377 -35.07 -36.24 -22.36
C LYS A 377 -34.05 -35.16 -22.76
N PRO A 378 -32.77 -35.50 -22.95
CA PRO A 378 -31.80 -34.59 -23.55
C PRO A 378 -32.30 -34.18 -24.94
N HIS A 379 -32.37 -32.88 -25.19
CA HIS A 379 -32.60 -32.38 -26.54
C HIS A 379 -31.38 -32.72 -27.40
N PRO A 380 -31.54 -33.30 -28.59
CA PRO A 380 -30.45 -33.42 -29.54
C PRO A 380 -30.03 -32.01 -29.96
N VAL A 381 -28.73 -31.74 -29.89
CA VAL A 381 -28.14 -30.57 -30.54
C VAL A 381 -28.24 -30.81 -32.04
N GLU A 382 -29.23 -30.20 -32.69
CA GLU A 382 -29.33 -30.16 -34.14
C GLU A 382 -28.20 -29.29 -34.70
N ALA A 383 -27.44 -29.87 -35.61
CA ALA A 383 -26.42 -29.20 -36.39
C ALA A 383 -27.04 -28.35 -37.51
N ALA A 384 -26.26 -27.33 -37.90
CA ALA A 384 -26.32 -26.53 -39.12
C ALA A 384 -27.16 -25.23 -39.09
N ALA A 385 -26.48 -24.13 -38.75
CA ALA A 385 -26.60 -22.88 -39.49
C ALA A 385 -25.18 -22.48 -39.97
N ALA A 386 -25.08 -21.94 -41.19
CA ALA A 386 -23.84 -21.65 -41.90
C ALA A 386 -22.79 -20.90 -41.03
N ALA A 387 -21.52 -21.31 -41.15
CA ALA A 387 -20.42 -20.91 -40.27
C ALA A 387 -20.15 -19.39 -40.30
N ALA A 388 -20.76 -18.66 -39.35
CA ALA A 388 -20.30 -17.34 -38.95
C ALA A 388 -19.12 -17.52 -37.97
N GLY A 389 -18.02 -16.78 -38.20
CA GLY A 389 -16.86 -16.80 -37.31
C GLY A 389 -17.12 -16.06 -36.00
N TYR A 390 -16.08 -15.88 -35.18
CA TYR A 390 -16.18 -15.05 -33.98
C TYR A 390 -16.30 -13.57 -34.34
N LYS A 391 -16.93 -12.76 -33.48
CA LYS A 391 -16.65 -11.33 -33.46
C LYS A 391 -15.52 -11.07 -32.47
N ILE A 392 -14.43 -10.47 -32.92
CA ILE A 392 -13.24 -10.25 -32.10
C ILE A 392 -12.84 -8.79 -32.06
N GLY A 393 -12.69 -8.27 -30.84
CA GLY A 393 -12.18 -6.93 -30.57
C GLY A 393 -10.83 -6.99 -29.88
N ARG A 394 -9.97 -6.00 -30.12
CA ARG A 394 -8.72 -5.82 -29.38
C ARG A 394 -8.45 -4.37 -29.00
N GLY A 395 -7.80 -4.17 -27.87
CA GLY A 395 -7.46 -2.84 -27.39
C GLY A 395 -6.20 -2.88 -26.53
N ILE A 396 -5.42 -1.81 -26.60
CA ILE A 396 -4.23 -1.62 -25.81
C ILE A 396 -4.23 -0.19 -25.28
N TYR A 397 -3.98 -0.02 -23.99
CA TYR A 397 -3.97 1.30 -23.37
C TYR A 397 -2.98 1.37 -22.21
N ASP A 398 -2.47 2.56 -21.94
CA ASP A 398 -1.48 2.85 -20.89
C ASP A 398 -2.13 2.82 -19.50
N ILE A 399 -1.54 2.05 -18.57
CA ILE A 399 -1.94 1.96 -17.16
C ILE A 399 -0.84 2.47 -16.22
N THR A 400 0.19 3.13 -16.76
CA THR A 400 1.32 3.63 -15.97
C THR A 400 0.84 4.74 -15.03
N GLY A 401 0.90 4.45 -13.73
CA GLY A 401 0.65 5.42 -12.67
C GLY A 401 1.89 6.26 -12.33
N PRO A 402 2.05 6.72 -11.08
CA PRO A 402 3.17 7.55 -10.68
C PRO A 402 4.49 6.77 -10.73
N VAL A 403 5.46 7.27 -11.50
CA VAL A 403 6.77 6.60 -11.67
C VAL A 403 7.84 7.08 -10.68
N SER A 404 7.49 8.05 -9.82
CA SER A 404 8.37 8.54 -8.76
C SER A 404 7.64 8.76 -7.43
N ASN A 405 8.36 8.57 -6.33
CA ASN A 405 7.86 8.74 -4.96
C ASN A 405 6.62 7.88 -4.69
N VAL A 406 6.68 6.60 -5.03
CA VAL A 406 5.67 5.59 -4.67
C VAL A 406 6.38 4.26 -4.43
N GLY A 407 5.93 3.45 -3.48
CA GLY A 407 6.45 2.08 -3.36
C GLY A 407 6.19 1.29 -4.65
N LEU A 408 7.06 0.35 -4.99
CA LEU A 408 6.80 -0.63 -6.04
C LEU A 408 6.09 -1.87 -5.45
N MET A 409 5.20 -2.47 -6.23
CA MET A 409 4.37 -3.61 -5.80
C MET A 409 5.11 -4.92 -6.05
N GLY A 410 5.00 -5.86 -5.10
CA GLY A 410 5.49 -7.23 -5.24
C GLY A 410 6.47 -7.62 -4.14
N TYR A 411 7.64 -6.98 -4.07
CA TYR A 411 8.69 -7.34 -3.11
C TYR A 411 8.40 -6.98 -1.65
N ALA A 412 7.34 -6.20 -1.39
CA ALA A 412 6.96 -5.72 -0.06
C ALA A 412 8.07 -4.94 0.70
N MET A 413 8.95 -4.26 -0.05
CA MET A 413 10.06 -3.47 0.49
C MET A 413 9.65 -2.00 0.67
N PHE A 414 9.72 -1.49 1.90
CA PHE A 414 9.39 -0.08 2.20
C PHE A 414 10.35 0.93 1.55
N ASP A 415 11.58 0.51 1.28
CA ASP A 415 12.63 1.35 0.69
C ASP A 415 12.68 1.26 -0.85
N GLN A 416 11.90 0.36 -1.46
CA GLN A 416 11.82 0.26 -2.92
C GLN A 416 10.83 1.30 -3.46
N ILE A 417 11.30 2.54 -3.48
CA ILE A 417 10.51 3.70 -3.91
C ILE A 417 10.84 4.04 -5.36
N GLY A 418 9.84 4.05 -6.22
CA GLY A 418 9.93 4.43 -7.62
C GLY A 418 10.69 5.75 -7.80
N ALA A 419 11.61 5.76 -8.75
CA ALA A 419 12.51 6.85 -9.05
C ALA A 419 12.73 7.00 -10.57
N GLY A 420 11.70 6.71 -11.36
CA GLY A 420 11.73 6.83 -12.82
C GLY A 420 11.09 5.66 -13.54
N ILE A 421 11.39 5.53 -14.84
CA ILE A 421 10.75 4.57 -15.75
C ILE A 421 11.78 3.99 -16.71
N SER A 422 11.67 2.69 -16.99
CA SER A 422 12.37 2.02 -18.10
C SER A 422 11.44 1.64 -19.25
N SER A 423 10.17 1.32 -18.96
CA SER A 423 9.13 1.19 -19.99
C SER A 423 7.73 1.35 -19.40
N ARG A 424 6.77 1.71 -20.25
CA ARG A 424 5.35 1.91 -19.94
C ARG A 424 4.64 0.59 -19.62
N LEU A 425 3.70 0.66 -18.68
CA LEU A 425 2.79 -0.42 -18.31
C LEU A 425 1.49 -0.31 -19.12
N ARG A 426 0.92 -1.43 -19.59
CA ARG A 426 -0.26 -1.46 -20.45
C ARG A 426 -1.30 -2.48 -20.01
N ALA A 427 -2.56 -2.18 -20.32
CA ALA A 427 -3.65 -3.15 -20.36
C ALA A 427 -3.89 -3.56 -21.82
N ARG A 428 -3.96 -4.87 -22.07
CA ARG A 428 -4.22 -5.49 -23.37
C ARG A 428 -5.51 -6.30 -23.30
N ALA A 429 -6.57 -5.79 -23.90
CA ALA A 429 -7.91 -6.35 -23.84
C ALA A 429 -8.26 -7.07 -25.16
N PHE A 430 -8.90 -8.23 -25.03
CA PHE A 430 -9.45 -9.02 -26.13
C PHE A 430 -10.90 -9.37 -25.82
N ILE A 431 -11.79 -9.11 -26.77
CA ILE A 431 -13.20 -9.45 -26.66
C ILE A 431 -13.50 -10.57 -27.63
N PHE A 432 -14.10 -11.65 -27.13
CA PHE A 432 -14.52 -12.81 -27.89
C PHE A 432 -16.04 -12.91 -27.84
N GLU A 433 -16.70 -12.82 -28.98
CA GLU A 433 -18.14 -13.02 -29.08
C GLU A 433 -18.46 -14.15 -30.05
N GLY A 434 -19.20 -15.14 -29.54
CA GLY A 434 -19.76 -16.23 -30.33
C GLY A 434 -21.16 -15.92 -30.85
N PRO A 435 -21.70 -16.76 -31.74
CA PRO A 435 -23.05 -16.61 -32.29
C PRO A 435 -24.08 -16.66 -31.16
N SER A 436 -25.13 -15.82 -31.22
CA SER A 436 -26.17 -15.73 -30.19
C SER A 436 -26.86 -17.07 -29.93
N ARG A 437 -27.05 -17.45 -28.66
CA ARG A 437 -27.88 -18.60 -28.28
C ARG A 437 -29.35 -18.25 -28.58
N ALA A 438 -30.07 -19.11 -29.30
CA ALA A 438 -31.50 -18.93 -29.52
C ALA A 438 -32.23 -18.83 -28.16
N ASN A 439 -33.08 -17.81 -27.99
CA ASN A 439 -33.89 -17.56 -26.79
C ASN A 439 -33.11 -17.25 -25.48
N SER A 440 -31.94 -16.60 -25.55
CA SER A 440 -31.23 -16.11 -24.36
C SER A 440 -31.02 -14.58 -24.40
N SER A 441 -31.28 -13.91 -23.27
CA SER A 441 -30.92 -12.49 -23.05
C SER A 441 -29.44 -12.30 -22.67
N ILE A 442 -28.68 -13.39 -22.55
CA ILE A 442 -27.26 -13.37 -22.17
C ILE A 442 -26.41 -13.22 -23.44
N THR A 443 -25.53 -12.22 -23.46
CA THR A 443 -24.55 -12.04 -24.55
C THR A 443 -23.51 -13.16 -24.50
N ASN A 444 -23.24 -13.86 -25.60
CA ASN A 444 -22.16 -14.86 -25.70
C ASN A 444 -20.80 -14.19 -25.87
N ARG A 445 -20.51 -13.19 -25.04
CA ARG A 445 -19.33 -12.33 -25.13
C ARG A 445 -18.51 -12.48 -23.87
N VAL A 446 -17.20 -12.73 -24.02
CA VAL A 446 -16.21 -12.73 -22.93
C VAL A 446 -15.12 -11.71 -23.23
N VAL A 447 -14.59 -11.09 -22.19
CA VAL A 447 -13.43 -10.19 -22.24
C VAL A 447 -12.29 -10.81 -21.44
N PHE A 448 -11.11 -10.89 -22.03
CA PHE A 448 -9.87 -11.19 -21.31
C PHE A 448 -8.93 -9.98 -21.39
N VAL A 449 -8.40 -9.55 -20.25
CA VAL A 449 -7.43 -8.45 -20.17
C VAL A 449 -6.17 -8.92 -19.47
N SER A 450 -5.02 -8.79 -20.14
CA SER A 450 -3.68 -8.92 -19.54
C SER A 450 -3.17 -7.53 -19.17
N THR A 451 -2.73 -7.33 -17.93
CA THR A 451 -2.21 -6.05 -17.47
C THR A 451 -0.76 -6.16 -17.03
N ASP A 452 0.08 -5.21 -17.45
CA ASP A 452 1.45 -5.02 -16.94
C ASP A 452 1.42 -4.50 -15.49
N SER A 453 0.77 -5.24 -14.58
CA SER A 453 0.65 -4.96 -13.15
C SER A 453 1.14 -6.18 -12.35
N CYS A 454 1.41 -5.97 -11.06
CA CYS A 454 1.82 -7.06 -10.18
C CYS A 454 0.69 -8.07 -9.97
N MET A 455 -0.55 -7.64 -9.83
CA MET A 455 -1.73 -8.50 -9.71
C MET A 455 -2.98 -7.68 -10.06
N ILE A 456 -4.16 -8.30 -10.01
CA ILE A 456 -5.45 -7.62 -9.96
C ILE A 456 -6.07 -7.84 -8.57
N PHE A 457 -6.53 -6.77 -7.94
CA PHE A 457 -7.28 -6.83 -6.68
C PHE A 457 -8.79 -6.71 -6.94
N ALA A 458 -9.61 -7.21 -6.00
CA ALA A 458 -11.06 -7.05 -6.05
C ALA A 458 -11.50 -5.58 -6.23
N SER A 459 -10.79 -4.64 -5.62
CA SER A 459 -11.02 -3.19 -5.74
C SER A 459 -10.98 -2.72 -7.20
N VAL A 460 -9.97 -3.16 -7.96
CA VAL A 460 -9.80 -2.85 -9.38
C VAL A 460 -10.93 -3.50 -10.18
N LYS A 461 -11.21 -4.78 -9.92
CA LYS A 461 -12.29 -5.52 -10.58
C LYS A 461 -13.65 -4.85 -10.39
N GLN A 462 -14.03 -4.56 -9.14
CA GLN A 462 -15.28 -3.88 -8.78
C GLN A 462 -15.42 -2.55 -9.51
N SER A 463 -14.37 -1.73 -9.50
CA SER A 463 -14.38 -0.40 -10.13
C SER A 463 -14.43 -0.48 -11.66
N VAL A 464 -13.73 -1.42 -12.28
CA VAL A 464 -13.80 -1.65 -13.73
C VAL A 464 -15.20 -2.08 -14.14
N ILE A 465 -15.80 -3.07 -13.46
CA ILE A 465 -17.16 -3.53 -13.75
C ILE A 465 -18.17 -2.40 -13.59
N ALA A 466 -18.12 -1.64 -12.49
CA ALA A 466 -19.02 -0.51 -12.27
C ALA A 466 -18.95 0.54 -13.39
N ARG A 467 -17.73 0.87 -13.87
CA ARG A 467 -17.53 1.84 -14.96
C ARG A 467 -17.98 1.28 -16.31
N LEU A 468 -17.71 0.01 -16.61
CA LEU A 468 -18.19 -0.64 -17.83
C LEU A 468 -19.70 -0.72 -17.85
N GLN A 469 -20.34 -1.03 -16.72
CA GLN A 469 -21.80 -1.07 -16.63
C GLN A 469 -22.44 0.29 -16.86
N LYS A 470 -21.80 1.37 -16.37
CA LYS A 470 -22.23 2.74 -16.66
C LYS A 470 -22.13 3.08 -18.16
N LEU A 471 -21.14 2.55 -18.87
CA LEU A 471 -20.90 2.84 -20.29
C LEU A 471 -21.72 1.94 -21.23
N TYR A 472 -21.92 0.67 -20.86
CA TYR A 472 -22.39 -0.39 -21.76
C TYR A 472 -23.57 -1.20 -21.19
N GLY A 473 -24.18 -0.76 -20.08
CA GLY A 473 -25.26 -1.48 -19.40
C GLY A 473 -24.81 -2.87 -18.93
N GLU A 474 -25.64 -3.89 -19.11
CA GLU A 474 -25.34 -5.25 -18.64
C GLU A 474 -24.39 -6.04 -19.56
N THR A 475 -23.88 -5.43 -20.64
CA THR A 475 -22.98 -6.08 -21.60
C THR A 475 -21.72 -6.67 -20.95
N TYR A 476 -21.21 -6.02 -19.91
CA TYR A 476 -20.03 -6.44 -19.17
C TYR A 476 -20.35 -6.55 -17.68
N SER A 477 -20.08 -7.70 -17.10
CA SER A 477 -20.32 -8.00 -15.70
C SER A 477 -19.18 -8.83 -15.11
N TYR A 478 -19.29 -9.21 -13.84
CA TYR A 478 -18.37 -10.17 -13.24
C TYR A 478 -18.35 -11.50 -13.99
N ASP A 479 -19.46 -11.88 -14.63
CA ASP A 479 -19.63 -13.19 -15.23
C ASP A 479 -18.72 -13.36 -16.45
N ASN A 480 -18.50 -12.30 -17.22
CA ASN A 480 -17.90 -12.39 -18.55
C ASN A 480 -16.65 -11.54 -18.78
N VAL A 481 -16.18 -10.79 -17.79
CA VAL A 481 -14.89 -10.09 -17.85
C VAL A 481 -13.88 -10.87 -17.03
N ILE A 482 -12.68 -11.12 -17.54
CA ILE A 482 -11.52 -11.65 -16.81
C ILE A 482 -10.43 -10.57 -16.87
N LEU A 483 -9.90 -10.17 -15.71
CA LEU A 483 -8.75 -9.27 -15.61
C LEU A 483 -7.61 -10.05 -14.97
N SER A 484 -6.43 -10.11 -15.59
CA SER A 484 -5.27 -10.89 -15.14
C SER A 484 -3.99 -10.05 -15.17
N GLY A 485 -3.20 -10.10 -14.09
CA GLY A 485 -1.91 -9.42 -14.00
C GLY A 485 -0.76 -10.26 -14.54
N GLU A 486 0.21 -9.62 -15.20
CA GLU A 486 1.44 -10.27 -15.70
C GLU A 486 2.49 -10.52 -14.60
N HIS A 487 2.22 -10.10 -13.36
CA HIS A 487 3.09 -10.28 -12.19
C HIS A 487 4.45 -9.57 -12.22
N THR A 488 4.50 -8.38 -12.85
CA THR A 488 5.67 -7.51 -12.73
C THR A 488 5.82 -6.97 -11.30
N HIS A 489 7.02 -7.11 -10.74
CA HIS A 489 7.36 -6.55 -9.42
C HIS A 489 7.94 -5.13 -9.50
N SER A 490 7.82 -4.49 -10.66
CA SER A 490 8.36 -3.16 -10.95
C SER A 490 7.27 -2.17 -11.37
N GLY A 491 6.01 -2.40 -10.97
CA GLY A 491 4.92 -1.44 -11.12
C GLY A 491 4.66 -0.64 -9.83
N PRO A 492 4.12 0.58 -9.90
CA PRO A 492 3.74 1.35 -8.72
C PRO A 492 2.66 0.62 -7.90
N ALA A 493 2.79 0.66 -6.57
CA ALA A 493 1.88 0.03 -5.61
C ALA A 493 0.73 0.95 -5.16
N GLY A 494 -0.06 0.52 -4.17
CA GLY A 494 -1.13 1.34 -3.61
C GLY A 494 -2.43 1.30 -4.40
N PHE A 495 -2.82 0.14 -4.92
CA PHE A 495 -4.03 0.00 -5.74
C PHE A 495 -4.97 -1.10 -5.22
N SER A 496 -4.83 -1.46 -3.94
CA SER A 496 -5.68 -2.38 -3.22
C SER A 496 -6.58 -1.63 -2.23
N TYR A 497 -7.78 -2.14 -1.95
CA TYR A 497 -8.52 -1.67 -0.76
C TYR A 497 -8.18 -2.48 0.50
N TYR A 498 -7.48 -3.59 0.33
CA TYR A 498 -7.00 -4.43 1.43
C TYR A 498 -5.62 -3.95 1.90
N LEU A 499 -5.54 -3.63 3.19
CA LEU A 499 -4.41 -2.90 3.77
C LEU A 499 -3.08 -3.63 3.66
N LEU A 500 -3.05 -4.96 3.80
CA LEU A 500 -1.80 -5.73 3.82
C LEU A 500 -0.96 -5.48 2.56
N TYR A 501 -1.62 -5.42 1.41
CA TYR A 501 -0.96 -5.26 0.11
C TYR A 501 -0.41 -3.85 -0.11
N ASP A 502 -0.98 -2.85 0.56
CA ASP A 502 -0.62 -1.44 0.42
C ASP A 502 0.29 -0.93 1.56
N LEU A 503 0.71 -1.80 2.49
CA LEU A 503 1.59 -1.39 3.59
C LEU A 503 2.92 -0.81 3.08
N SER A 504 3.60 -1.49 2.15
CA SER A 504 4.89 -1.03 1.60
C SER A 504 4.76 0.20 0.71
N SER A 505 3.55 0.54 0.26
CA SER A 505 3.25 1.77 -0.49
C SER A 505 2.83 2.94 0.39
N ARG A 506 2.88 2.79 1.72
CA ARG A 506 2.36 3.77 2.69
C ARG A 506 0.84 3.99 2.54
N GLY A 507 0.12 2.90 2.28
CA GLY A 507 -1.32 2.91 2.05
C GLY A 507 -1.71 3.04 0.58
N PHE A 508 -3.02 3.17 0.38
CA PHE A 508 -3.68 3.32 -0.91
C PHE A 508 -3.21 4.58 -1.63
N GLN A 509 -3.02 4.50 -2.95
CA GLN A 509 -2.53 5.55 -3.83
C GLN A 509 -3.61 5.81 -4.90
N PRO A 510 -4.59 6.68 -4.62
CA PRO A 510 -5.77 6.87 -5.45
C PRO A 510 -5.43 7.15 -6.92
N GLU A 511 -4.39 7.94 -7.17
CA GLU A 511 -3.96 8.30 -8.51
C GLU A 511 -3.40 7.11 -9.31
N ASN A 512 -2.73 6.16 -8.64
CA ASN A 512 -2.26 4.94 -9.29
C ASN A 512 -3.44 4.00 -9.58
N PHE A 513 -4.32 3.82 -8.58
CA PHE A 513 -5.55 3.05 -8.74
C PHE A 513 -6.39 3.56 -9.91
N GLU A 514 -6.57 4.87 -10.02
CA GLU A 514 -7.30 5.50 -11.12
C GLU A 514 -6.61 5.32 -12.47
N ALA A 515 -5.29 5.40 -12.54
CA ALA A 515 -4.54 5.14 -13.78
C ALA A 515 -4.79 3.70 -14.29
N ILE A 516 -4.73 2.72 -13.39
CA ILE A 516 -4.97 1.30 -13.71
C ILE A 516 -6.42 1.07 -14.13
N VAL A 517 -7.40 1.47 -13.31
CA VAL A 517 -8.82 1.26 -13.58
C VAL A 517 -9.25 1.94 -14.89
N ASN A 518 -8.87 3.21 -15.10
CA ASN A 518 -9.21 3.92 -16.33
C ASN A 518 -8.54 3.29 -17.54
N GLY A 519 -7.27 2.91 -17.45
CA GLY A 519 -6.58 2.30 -18.58
C GLY A 519 -7.16 0.94 -18.96
N ILE A 520 -7.57 0.12 -18.00
CA ILE A 520 -8.30 -1.14 -18.27
C ILE A 520 -9.64 -0.85 -18.96
N VAL A 521 -10.45 0.07 -18.44
CA VAL A 521 -11.74 0.44 -19.05
C VAL A 521 -11.55 0.96 -20.48
N LYS A 522 -10.50 1.76 -20.72
CA LYS A 522 -10.17 2.28 -22.06
C LYS A 522 -9.70 1.18 -23.01
N ALA A 523 -8.86 0.24 -22.55
CA ALA A 523 -8.46 -0.90 -23.37
C ALA A 523 -9.69 -1.75 -23.77
N ILE A 524 -10.60 -2.03 -22.85
CA ILE A 524 -11.86 -2.75 -23.15
C ILE A 524 -12.75 -1.94 -24.10
N SER A 525 -12.85 -0.62 -23.91
CA SER A 525 -13.62 0.25 -24.80
C SER A 525 -13.04 0.28 -26.22
N MET A 526 -11.72 0.29 -26.35
CA MET A 526 -11.03 0.19 -27.64
C MET A 526 -11.27 -1.16 -28.30
N ALA A 527 -11.25 -2.25 -27.53
CA ALA A 527 -11.60 -3.57 -28.02
C ALA A 527 -13.06 -3.65 -28.49
N HIS A 528 -13.99 -3.09 -27.72
CA HIS A 528 -15.40 -3.03 -28.09
C HIS A 528 -15.63 -2.25 -29.40
N ASN A 529 -14.88 -1.18 -29.61
CA ASN A 529 -14.99 -0.35 -30.80
C ASN A 529 -14.21 -0.89 -32.01
N SER A 530 -13.40 -1.94 -31.84
CA SER A 530 -12.55 -2.54 -32.88
C SER A 530 -13.00 -3.93 -33.31
N MET A 531 -14.21 -4.34 -32.94
CA MET A 531 -14.76 -5.66 -33.22
C MET A 531 -14.78 -5.95 -34.73
N VAL A 532 -14.20 -7.08 -35.12
CA VAL A 532 -14.19 -7.60 -36.48
C VAL A 532 -15.03 -8.87 -36.53
N GLU A 533 -15.95 -8.93 -37.49
CA GLU A 533 -16.80 -10.09 -37.78
C GLU A 533 -16.02 -11.21 -38.47
N ASP A 534 -16.52 -12.44 -38.35
CA ASP A 534 -15.98 -13.63 -39.01
C ASP A 534 -14.49 -13.91 -38.73
N ALA A 535 -14.01 -13.49 -37.57
CA ALA A 535 -12.64 -13.75 -37.14
C ALA A 535 -12.44 -15.23 -36.74
N GLN A 536 -11.21 -15.70 -36.95
CA GLN A 536 -10.78 -17.06 -36.69
C GLN A 536 -9.72 -17.09 -35.58
N LEU A 537 -9.80 -18.12 -34.75
CA LEU A 537 -8.89 -18.36 -33.65
C LEU A 537 -8.13 -19.65 -33.93
N PHE A 538 -6.82 -19.63 -33.69
CA PHE A 538 -5.96 -20.79 -33.85
C PHE A 538 -5.12 -20.97 -32.59
N ILE A 539 -4.89 -22.21 -32.18
CA ILE A 539 -4.10 -22.51 -30.98
C ILE A 539 -2.85 -23.28 -31.34
N ASN A 540 -1.75 -22.97 -30.66
CA ASN A 540 -0.54 -23.78 -30.70
C ASN A 540 0.07 -23.86 -29.29
N HIS A 541 0.92 -24.86 -29.06
CA HIS A 541 1.67 -24.97 -27.81
C HIS A 541 3.02 -25.64 -28.03
N GLY A 542 3.96 -25.42 -27.11
CA GLY A 542 5.26 -26.07 -27.15
C GLY A 542 6.21 -25.61 -26.05
N GLU A 543 7.31 -26.35 -25.91
CA GLU A 543 8.30 -26.12 -24.86
C GLU A 543 9.13 -24.84 -25.13
N VAL A 544 9.19 -23.96 -24.12
CA VAL A 544 10.11 -22.82 -24.05
C VAL A 544 11.12 -23.07 -22.94
N LEU A 545 12.39 -23.18 -23.32
CA LEU A 545 13.50 -23.46 -22.41
C LEU A 545 14.25 -22.18 -22.04
N GLU A 546 15.13 -22.28 -21.04
CA GLU A 546 16.01 -21.17 -20.59
C GLU A 546 15.28 -19.88 -20.18
N ALA A 547 13.97 -19.98 -19.88
CA ALA A 547 13.15 -18.85 -19.46
C ALA A 547 12.74 -18.92 -17.99
N ASN A 548 12.78 -20.11 -17.37
CA ASN A 548 12.34 -20.30 -15.99
C ASN A 548 13.03 -21.48 -15.27
N ILE A 549 13.03 -21.46 -13.94
CA ILE A 549 13.46 -22.55 -13.03
C ILE A 549 12.52 -22.64 -11.82
N ASN A 550 12.51 -23.77 -11.10
CA ASN A 550 11.77 -23.87 -9.84
C ASN A 550 12.57 -23.21 -8.70
N ARG A 551 11.93 -22.32 -7.91
CA ARG A 551 12.56 -21.65 -6.76
C ARG A 551 12.30 -22.34 -5.41
N SER A 552 11.43 -23.34 -5.40
CA SER A 552 11.09 -24.18 -4.26
C SER A 552 11.12 -25.67 -4.61
N PRO A 553 12.22 -26.19 -5.20
CA PRO A 553 12.28 -27.56 -5.70
C PRO A 553 12.05 -28.59 -4.60
N THR A 554 12.49 -28.32 -3.37
CA THR A 554 12.26 -29.20 -2.21
C THR A 554 10.77 -29.34 -1.85
N ALA A 555 9.96 -28.31 -2.07
CA ALA A 555 8.51 -28.41 -1.93
C ALA A 555 7.89 -29.22 -3.08
N TYR A 556 8.32 -28.97 -4.32
CA TYR A 556 7.87 -29.76 -5.47
C TYR A 556 8.12 -31.26 -5.28
N LEU A 557 9.31 -31.64 -4.77
CA LEU A 557 9.69 -33.02 -4.50
C LEU A 557 8.80 -33.73 -3.47
N ALA A 558 8.05 -32.99 -2.64
CA ALA A 558 7.10 -33.56 -1.68
C ALA A 558 5.85 -34.14 -2.35
N ASN A 559 5.52 -33.71 -3.57
CA ASN A 559 4.44 -34.31 -4.34
C ASN A 559 4.74 -35.80 -4.65
N PRO A 560 3.72 -36.67 -4.78
CA PRO A 560 3.91 -38.10 -5.02
C PRO A 560 4.81 -38.39 -6.23
N GLU A 561 5.79 -39.27 -6.07
CA GLU A 561 6.73 -39.64 -7.14
C GLU A 561 6.02 -40.12 -8.43
N PRO A 562 4.96 -40.97 -8.39
CA PRO A 562 4.25 -41.37 -9.60
C PRO A 562 3.56 -40.22 -10.34
N GLU A 563 3.18 -39.15 -9.63
CA GLU A 563 2.64 -37.94 -10.26
C GLU A 563 3.76 -37.11 -10.89
N ARG A 564 4.86 -36.91 -10.19
CA ARG A 564 6.03 -36.17 -10.71
C ARG A 564 6.64 -36.84 -11.94
N ALA A 565 6.67 -38.17 -11.97
CA ALA A 565 7.20 -38.95 -13.09
C ALA A 565 6.43 -38.78 -14.41
N GLN A 566 5.21 -38.22 -14.38
CA GLN A 566 4.44 -37.89 -15.59
C GLN A 566 4.99 -36.64 -16.30
N TRP A 567 5.86 -35.87 -15.64
CA TRP A 567 6.36 -34.60 -16.12
C TRP A 567 7.87 -34.63 -16.29
N LYS A 568 8.36 -34.10 -17.42
CA LYS A 568 9.79 -33.98 -17.72
C LYS A 568 10.51 -32.95 -16.85
N TYR A 569 9.78 -31.94 -16.37
CA TYR A 569 10.32 -30.78 -15.64
C TYR A 569 9.51 -30.49 -14.38
N ASP A 570 10.18 -29.91 -13.38
CA ASP A 570 9.59 -29.43 -12.11
C ASP A 570 8.97 -28.02 -12.21
N VAL A 571 8.97 -27.44 -13.41
CA VAL A 571 8.21 -26.25 -13.80
C VAL A 571 7.52 -26.51 -15.12
N ASP A 572 6.48 -25.73 -15.42
CA ASP A 572 5.87 -25.79 -16.74
C ASP A 572 6.73 -25.07 -17.79
N LYS A 573 7.18 -25.85 -18.77
CA LYS A 573 7.88 -25.35 -19.96
C LYS A 573 6.94 -25.13 -21.14
N ASP A 574 5.71 -25.65 -21.10
CA ASP A 574 4.74 -25.51 -22.17
C ASP A 574 4.17 -24.08 -22.21
N MET A 575 4.40 -23.38 -23.32
CA MET A 575 3.73 -22.12 -23.63
C MET A 575 2.52 -22.44 -24.50
N THR A 576 1.35 -21.91 -24.16
CA THR A 576 0.15 -22.00 -25.02
C THR A 576 -0.11 -20.66 -25.67
N LEU A 577 -0.28 -20.63 -26.99
CA LEU A 577 -0.50 -19.42 -27.79
C LEU A 577 -1.84 -19.50 -28.52
N LEU A 578 -2.65 -18.46 -28.35
CA LEU A 578 -3.86 -18.19 -29.13
C LEU A 578 -3.56 -17.10 -30.16
N ARG A 579 -3.62 -17.47 -31.44
CA ARG A 579 -3.47 -16.57 -32.59
C ARG A 579 -4.86 -16.12 -33.06
N ILE A 580 -4.97 -14.83 -33.39
CA ILE A 580 -6.24 -14.18 -33.73
C ILE A 580 -6.11 -13.54 -35.11
N GLU A 581 -6.97 -13.93 -36.05
CA GLU A 581 -7.02 -13.41 -37.41
C GLU A 581 -8.44 -13.01 -37.81
N ASP A 582 -8.58 -12.06 -38.73
CA ASP A 582 -9.86 -11.82 -39.39
C ASP A 582 -10.10 -12.82 -40.55
N SER A 583 -11.29 -12.77 -41.14
CA SER A 583 -11.68 -13.61 -42.28
C SER A 583 -10.82 -13.42 -43.54
N LYS A 584 -10.01 -12.36 -43.61
CA LYS A 584 -9.10 -12.07 -44.73
C LYS A 584 -7.66 -12.53 -44.43
N GLY A 585 -7.42 -13.11 -43.25
CA GLY A 585 -6.10 -13.51 -42.77
C GLY A 585 -5.26 -12.34 -42.25
N ASN A 586 -5.85 -11.16 -42.01
CA ASN A 586 -5.13 -10.09 -41.34
C ASN A 586 -4.94 -10.47 -39.87
N GLU A 587 -3.70 -10.32 -39.40
CA GLU A 587 -3.30 -10.70 -38.06
C GLU A 587 -3.75 -9.61 -37.06
N LEU A 588 -4.68 -9.94 -36.17
CA LEU A 588 -5.29 -8.98 -35.25
C LEU A 588 -4.52 -8.90 -33.92
N GLY A 589 -3.99 -10.02 -33.45
CA GLY A 589 -3.29 -10.10 -32.19
C GLY A 589 -2.99 -11.52 -31.74
N MET A 590 -2.44 -11.65 -30.55
CA MET A 590 -2.26 -12.93 -29.89
C MET A 590 -2.27 -12.81 -28.36
N ILE A 591 -2.63 -13.91 -27.71
CA ILE A 591 -2.45 -14.10 -26.27
C ILE A 591 -1.60 -15.35 -26.08
N ASN A 592 -0.59 -15.30 -25.22
CA ASN A 592 0.11 -16.50 -24.78
C ASN A 592 0.11 -16.61 -23.26
N TRP A 593 0.10 -17.85 -22.77
CA TRP A 593 0.18 -18.20 -21.36
C TRP A 593 1.45 -19.01 -21.12
N PHE A 594 2.27 -18.54 -20.19
CA PHE A 594 3.52 -19.19 -19.79
C PHE A 594 3.87 -18.84 -18.35
N ALA A 595 4.21 -19.84 -17.54
CA ALA A 595 4.48 -19.66 -16.11
C ALA A 595 5.90 -19.14 -15.87
N VAL A 596 6.06 -17.88 -15.46
CA VAL A 596 7.33 -17.32 -14.98
C VAL A 596 7.09 -15.99 -14.27
N HIS A 597 7.61 -15.81 -13.05
CA HIS A 597 7.47 -14.54 -12.34
C HIS A 597 8.06 -13.34 -13.11
N GLY A 598 7.42 -12.17 -12.98
CA GLY A 598 7.95 -10.89 -13.44
C GLY A 598 8.95 -10.29 -12.45
N THR A 599 10.01 -11.04 -12.14
CA THR A 599 11.05 -10.72 -11.12
C THR A 599 12.46 -10.76 -11.69
N SER A 600 12.62 -10.51 -13.00
CA SER A 600 13.97 -10.31 -13.56
C SER A 600 14.59 -9.01 -13.07
N MET A 601 13.77 -7.96 -12.91
CA MET A 601 14.10 -6.74 -12.21
C MET A 601 13.98 -6.97 -10.70
N ASN A 602 15.12 -7.08 -10.01
CA ASN A 602 15.13 -7.41 -8.58
C ASN A 602 14.65 -6.26 -7.67
N ASN A 603 14.60 -6.51 -6.36
CA ASN A 603 14.13 -5.54 -5.36
C ASN A 603 15.01 -4.28 -5.17
N THR A 604 16.17 -4.19 -5.84
CA THR A 604 17.02 -2.99 -5.87
C THR A 604 16.67 -2.06 -7.04
N ASN A 605 15.87 -2.53 -8.00
CA ASN A 605 15.35 -1.70 -9.08
C ASN A 605 14.37 -0.65 -8.52
N LEU A 606 14.52 0.58 -9.01
CA LEU A 606 13.63 1.70 -8.68
C LEU A 606 12.90 2.24 -9.92
N LEU A 607 13.07 1.63 -11.10
CA LEU A 607 12.43 2.10 -12.34
C LEU A 607 11.16 1.31 -12.63
N THR A 608 10.10 2.03 -12.99
CA THR A 608 8.86 1.40 -13.44
C THR A 608 9.13 0.58 -14.71
N SER A 609 8.75 -0.69 -14.69
CA SER A 609 9.00 -1.66 -15.77
C SER A 609 7.93 -2.75 -15.82
N PRO A 610 7.51 -3.19 -17.02
CA PRO A 610 6.63 -4.34 -17.17
C PRO A 610 7.40 -5.70 -17.16
N ASP A 611 8.70 -5.67 -16.80
CA ASP A 611 9.59 -6.82 -16.63
C ASP A 611 9.71 -7.71 -17.89
N ASN A 612 10.02 -9.00 -17.72
CA ASN A 612 10.34 -9.91 -18.81
C ASN A 612 9.15 -10.21 -19.74
N LYS A 613 7.93 -10.30 -19.22
CA LYS A 613 6.69 -10.51 -20.01
C LYS A 613 6.33 -9.28 -20.81
N GLY A 614 6.41 -8.10 -20.20
CA GLY A 614 6.24 -6.84 -20.91
C GLY A 614 7.27 -6.62 -22.01
N PHE A 615 8.53 -7.03 -21.77
CA PHE A 615 9.57 -7.01 -22.82
C PHE A 615 9.23 -7.96 -23.97
N ALA A 616 8.72 -9.16 -23.68
CA ALA A 616 8.30 -10.12 -24.69
C ALA A 616 7.10 -9.59 -25.52
N ALA A 617 6.11 -8.99 -24.86
CA ALA A 617 4.97 -8.31 -25.48
C ALA A 617 5.41 -7.18 -26.40
N TYR A 618 6.25 -6.28 -25.89
CA TYR A 618 6.89 -5.21 -26.66
C TYR A 618 7.61 -5.74 -27.90
N SER A 619 8.42 -6.79 -27.75
CA SER A 619 9.20 -7.38 -28.83
C SER A 619 8.30 -7.96 -29.92
N PHE A 620 7.19 -8.59 -29.53
CA PHE A 620 6.22 -9.15 -30.45
C PHE A 620 5.40 -8.08 -31.17
N GLU A 621 4.98 -7.03 -30.46
CA GLU A 621 4.31 -5.88 -31.04
C GLU A 621 5.22 -5.16 -32.06
N LYS A 622 6.50 -4.95 -31.76
CA LYS A 622 7.48 -4.40 -32.72
C LYS A 622 7.69 -5.33 -33.91
N TYR A 623 7.70 -6.65 -33.70
CA TYR A 623 7.80 -7.62 -34.79
C TYR A 623 6.63 -7.51 -35.77
N LYS A 624 5.40 -7.33 -35.27
CA LYS A 624 4.18 -7.28 -36.10
C LYS A 624 3.81 -5.90 -36.63
N ASN A 625 3.99 -4.86 -35.82
CA ASN A 625 3.65 -3.48 -36.18
C ASN A 625 4.81 -2.75 -36.89
N GLY A 626 6.00 -3.35 -36.93
CA GLY A 626 7.22 -2.79 -37.52
C GLY A 626 8.18 -2.21 -36.48
N ALA A 627 9.50 -2.30 -36.74
CA ALA A 627 10.53 -1.89 -35.77
C ALA A 627 10.46 -0.41 -35.37
N ASP A 628 9.98 0.44 -36.28
CA ASP A 628 9.82 1.88 -36.06
C ASP A 628 8.44 2.26 -35.48
N SER A 629 7.56 1.29 -35.20
CA SER A 629 6.26 1.59 -34.59
C SER A 629 6.44 2.15 -33.17
N VAL A 630 5.60 3.11 -32.78
CA VAL A 630 5.61 3.61 -31.40
C VAL A 630 5.08 2.51 -30.47
N PRO A 631 5.79 2.14 -29.40
CA PRO A 631 5.37 1.02 -28.54
C PRO A 631 4.00 1.28 -27.91
N GLY A 632 3.11 0.28 -27.92
CA GLY A 632 1.72 0.45 -27.48
C GLY A 632 0.81 1.14 -28.48
N MET A 633 1.33 1.49 -29.66
CA MET A 633 0.54 1.93 -30.80
C MET A 633 0.68 0.91 -31.94
N GLY A 634 -0.41 0.68 -32.66
CA GLY A 634 -0.44 -0.24 -33.79
C GLY A 634 -1.68 -1.13 -33.80
N PRO A 635 -2.00 -1.74 -34.95
CA PRO A 635 -3.19 -2.56 -35.10
C PRO A 635 -3.09 -3.96 -34.46
N PHE A 636 -1.87 -4.48 -34.26
CA PHE A 636 -1.61 -5.77 -33.63
C PHE A 636 -1.35 -5.61 -32.12
N VAL A 637 -2.06 -6.40 -31.30
CA VAL A 637 -1.89 -6.42 -29.83
C VAL A 637 -1.38 -7.79 -29.38
N ALA A 638 -0.34 -7.82 -28.54
CA ALA A 638 0.31 -9.06 -28.12
C ALA A 638 0.37 -9.15 -26.59
N ALA A 639 -0.36 -10.09 -25.98
CA ALA A 639 -0.35 -10.28 -24.53
C ALA A 639 0.45 -11.53 -24.10
N PHE A 640 1.26 -11.39 -23.04
CA PHE A 640 2.02 -12.46 -22.41
C PHE A 640 1.48 -12.69 -21.00
N ALA A 641 0.36 -13.40 -20.90
CA ALA A 641 -0.33 -13.67 -19.65
C ALA A 641 0.44 -14.65 -18.74
N GLN A 642 0.11 -14.60 -17.45
CA GLN A 642 0.58 -15.56 -16.45
C GLN A 642 -0.22 -16.86 -16.47
N SER A 643 0.37 -17.91 -15.89
CA SER A 643 -0.26 -19.23 -15.75
C SER A 643 -0.25 -19.66 -14.28
N ASN A 644 0.60 -20.60 -13.92
CA ASN A 644 0.75 -21.18 -12.59
C ASN A 644 2.22 -21.05 -12.18
N GLU A 645 2.63 -19.82 -11.94
CA GLU A 645 4.02 -19.41 -11.71
C GLU A 645 4.45 -19.42 -10.25
N GLY A 646 3.61 -19.83 -9.30
CA GLY A 646 3.81 -19.62 -7.87
C GLY A 646 5.19 -20.04 -7.34
N ASP A 647 5.80 -21.07 -7.90
CA ASP A 647 7.14 -21.56 -7.57
C ASP A 647 8.16 -21.41 -8.72
N VAL A 648 7.89 -20.53 -9.69
CA VAL A 648 8.61 -20.44 -10.97
C VAL A 648 9.31 -19.09 -11.12
N SER A 649 10.64 -19.11 -11.11
CA SER A 649 11.51 -17.93 -11.15
C SER A 649 12.15 -17.72 -12.54
N PRO A 650 12.34 -16.47 -12.99
CA PRO A 650 13.13 -16.14 -14.18
C PRO A 650 14.65 -16.18 -13.95
N ASN A 651 15.10 -16.35 -12.69
CA ASN A 651 16.50 -16.26 -12.31
C ASN A 651 17.26 -17.57 -12.57
N THR A 652 17.44 -17.89 -13.86
CA THR A 652 17.84 -19.22 -14.36
C THR A 652 19.25 -19.69 -13.98
N LYS A 653 20.13 -18.83 -13.43
CA LYS A 653 21.43 -19.29 -12.89
C LYS A 653 21.30 -19.91 -11.49
N GLY A 654 20.10 -19.90 -10.90
CA GLY A 654 19.86 -20.43 -9.57
C GLY A 654 20.30 -19.48 -8.46
N ALA A 655 20.08 -19.93 -7.22
CA ALA A 655 20.35 -19.13 -6.03
C ALA A 655 21.74 -19.44 -5.45
N THR A 656 22.51 -18.38 -5.19
CA THR A 656 23.89 -18.48 -4.69
C THR A 656 24.12 -17.55 -3.50
N CYS A 657 25.03 -17.96 -2.63
CA CYS A 657 25.56 -17.16 -1.54
C CYS A 657 26.57 -16.10 -2.03
N PRO A 658 26.93 -15.10 -1.20
CA PRO A 658 27.87 -14.06 -1.58
C PRO A 658 29.28 -14.59 -1.95
N ASP A 659 29.65 -15.75 -1.41
CA ASP A 659 30.91 -16.45 -1.72
C ASP A 659 30.85 -17.28 -3.02
N GLY A 660 29.70 -17.30 -3.70
CA GLY A 660 29.46 -18.03 -4.95
C GLY A 660 29.02 -19.48 -4.77
N THR A 661 28.92 -19.98 -3.54
CA THR A 661 28.40 -21.34 -3.28
C THR A 661 26.88 -21.40 -3.50
N PRO A 662 26.32 -22.57 -3.86
CA PRO A 662 24.86 -22.74 -3.91
C PRO A 662 24.24 -22.54 -2.53
N CYS A 663 23.05 -21.94 -2.48
CA CYS A 663 22.31 -21.85 -1.22
C CYS A 663 21.95 -23.23 -0.65
N GLU A 664 21.75 -23.29 0.67
CA GLU A 664 21.09 -24.43 1.30
C GLU A 664 19.65 -24.56 0.77
N SER A 665 19.27 -25.76 0.32
CA SER A 665 18.11 -25.97 -0.56
C SER A 665 16.75 -26.07 0.15
N VAL A 666 16.73 -26.44 1.44
CA VAL A 666 15.48 -26.59 2.21
C VAL A 666 14.97 -25.25 2.71
N HIS A 667 15.87 -24.39 3.17
CA HIS A 667 15.52 -23.11 3.79
C HIS A 667 15.92 -21.89 2.95
N SER A 668 16.67 -22.09 1.85
CA SER A 668 17.20 -21.01 1.01
C SER A 668 18.04 -20.03 1.83
N THR A 669 19.07 -20.56 2.48
CA THR A 669 19.93 -19.77 3.38
C THR A 669 21.41 -19.87 3.03
N CYS A 670 22.14 -18.83 3.46
CA CYS A 670 23.60 -18.74 3.45
C CYS A 670 24.06 -18.49 4.89
N GLY A 671 24.80 -19.43 5.47
CA GLY A 671 25.15 -19.35 6.90
C GLY A 671 23.95 -19.29 7.84
N GLY A 672 22.79 -19.82 7.42
CA GLY A 672 21.54 -19.75 8.19
C GLY A 672 20.76 -18.44 8.04
N TYR A 673 21.05 -17.60 7.06
CA TYR A 673 20.29 -16.36 6.82
C TYR A 673 19.81 -16.31 5.36
N THR A 674 18.59 -15.81 5.13
CA THR A 674 17.98 -15.73 3.79
C THR A 674 18.55 -14.59 2.96
N GLN A 675 18.96 -13.48 3.58
CA GLN A 675 19.41 -12.25 2.92
C GLN A 675 20.59 -12.46 1.96
N GLY A 676 21.44 -13.44 2.24
CA GLY A 676 22.57 -13.79 1.38
C GLY A 676 22.23 -14.73 0.23
N CYS A 677 21.05 -15.38 0.25
CA CYS A 677 20.65 -16.36 -0.74
C CYS A 677 19.82 -15.72 -1.85
N ILE A 678 20.47 -15.37 -2.96
CA ILE A 678 19.85 -14.59 -4.03
C ILE A 678 19.90 -15.37 -5.35
N GLY A 679 18.75 -15.49 -6.01
CA GLY A 679 18.58 -16.00 -7.37
C GLY A 679 19.19 -15.04 -8.38
N LYS A 680 19.98 -15.56 -9.32
CA LYS A 680 20.63 -14.73 -10.35
C LYS A 680 20.05 -15.00 -11.74
N GLY A 681 19.72 -13.92 -12.44
CA GLY A 681 19.34 -13.96 -13.84
C GLY A 681 20.49 -14.34 -14.78
N PRO A 682 20.18 -14.66 -16.05
CA PRO A 682 21.18 -15.05 -17.04
C PRO A 682 22.10 -13.90 -17.47
N GLY A 683 21.69 -12.64 -17.29
CA GLY A 683 22.48 -11.46 -17.65
C GLY A 683 23.58 -11.10 -16.64
N LYS A 684 24.29 -10.01 -16.93
CA LYS A 684 25.26 -9.35 -16.03
C LYS A 684 24.60 -8.43 -15.01
N ASP A 685 23.40 -7.97 -15.33
CA ASP A 685 22.54 -7.13 -14.51
C ASP A 685 21.07 -7.49 -14.75
N ASP A 686 20.17 -6.87 -14.00
CA ASP A 686 18.75 -7.19 -14.02
C ASP A 686 18.08 -6.80 -15.34
N PHE A 687 18.52 -5.71 -15.98
CA PHE A 687 17.97 -5.27 -17.27
C PHE A 687 18.35 -6.24 -18.39
N GLU A 688 19.61 -6.71 -18.41
CA GLU A 688 20.06 -7.71 -19.37
C GLU A 688 19.38 -9.06 -19.09
N SER A 689 19.19 -9.42 -17.81
CA SER A 689 18.44 -10.62 -17.44
C SER A 689 16.99 -10.57 -17.92
N MET A 690 16.29 -9.46 -17.66
CA MET A 690 14.94 -9.20 -18.15
C MET A 690 14.87 -9.30 -19.68
N THR A 691 15.84 -8.70 -20.38
CA THR A 691 15.92 -8.74 -21.84
C THR A 691 16.12 -10.17 -22.35
N ILE A 692 17.01 -10.96 -21.74
CA ILE A 692 17.27 -12.36 -22.14
C ILE A 692 16.02 -13.22 -21.91
N ILE A 693 15.43 -13.17 -20.71
CA ILE A 693 14.25 -13.97 -20.37
C ILE A 693 13.05 -13.58 -21.24
N GLY A 694 12.81 -12.28 -21.43
CA GLY A 694 11.77 -11.79 -22.33
C GLY A 694 12.02 -12.17 -23.80
N THR A 695 13.28 -12.15 -24.25
CA THR A 695 13.66 -12.61 -25.59
C THR A 695 13.39 -14.10 -25.78
N ASN A 696 13.66 -14.93 -24.77
CA ASN A 696 13.40 -16.37 -24.84
C ASN A 696 11.89 -16.65 -24.94
N GLN A 697 11.07 -15.94 -24.16
CA GLN A 697 9.61 -15.97 -24.29
C GLN A 697 9.14 -15.51 -25.69
N PHE A 698 9.64 -14.37 -26.17
CA PHE A 698 9.32 -13.84 -27.50
C PHE A 698 9.67 -14.83 -28.61
N LYS A 699 10.87 -15.42 -28.59
CA LYS A 699 11.30 -16.40 -29.59
C LYS A 699 10.41 -17.65 -29.59
N GLY A 700 10.09 -18.17 -28.39
CA GLY A 700 9.15 -19.29 -28.23
C GLY A 700 7.78 -18.96 -28.81
N ALA A 701 7.20 -17.83 -28.40
CA ALA A 701 5.91 -17.36 -28.92
C ALA A 701 5.95 -17.16 -30.44
N LYS A 702 7.03 -16.58 -30.98
CA LYS A 702 7.18 -16.34 -32.42
C LYS A 702 7.21 -17.66 -33.19
N ASP A 703 7.97 -18.64 -32.72
CA ASP A 703 8.05 -19.96 -33.35
C ASP A 703 6.67 -20.66 -33.35
N LEU A 704 5.98 -20.65 -32.21
CA LEU A 704 4.63 -21.19 -32.09
C LEU A 704 3.64 -20.48 -33.00
N TYR A 705 3.72 -19.15 -33.06
CA TYR A 705 2.86 -18.32 -33.89
C TYR A 705 3.05 -18.62 -35.38
N GLU A 706 4.31 -18.73 -35.84
CA GLU A 706 4.64 -19.03 -37.23
C GLU A 706 4.26 -20.46 -37.63
N LYS A 707 4.37 -21.41 -36.71
CA LYS A 707 4.03 -22.83 -36.91
C LYS A 707 2.61 -23.20 -36.48
N THR A 708 1.77 -22.22 -36.16
CA THR A 708 0.41 -22.47 -35.66
C THR A 708 -0.39 -23.32 -36.67
N PRO A 709 -0.95 -24.48 -36.26
CA PRO A 709 -1.82 -25.27 -37.11
C PRO A 709 -2.97 -24.42 -37.66
N ARG A 710 -3.28 -24.57 -38.95
CA ARG A 710 -4.33 -23.80 -39.63
C ARG A 710 -5.72 -24.42 -39.50
N GLU A 711 -5.94 -25.17 -38.42
CA GLU A 711 -7.24 -25.66 -38.03
C GLU A 711 -7.86 -24.66 -37.03
N PRO A 712 -8.94 -23.95 -37.39
CA PRO A 712 -9.54 -22.98 -36.49
C PRO A 712 -10.24 -23.69 -35.32
N LEU A 713 -10.26 -23.03 -34.17
CA LEU A 713 -11.04 -23.48 -33.01
C LEU A 713 -12.53 -23.55 -33.36
N SER A 714 -13.24 -24.49 -32.73
CA SER A 714 -14.71 -24.54 -32.78
C SER A 714 -15.31 -23.19 -32.37
N VAL A 715 -16.41 -22.76 -32.99
CA VAL A 715 -17.01 -21.44 -32.70
C VAL A 715 -18.03 -21.56 -31.58
N SER A 716 -17.61 -21.29 -30.35
CA SER A 716 -18.51 -21.22 -29.20
C SER A 716 -17.92 -20.33 -28.11
N VAL A 717 -18.78 -19.64 -27.37
CA VAL A 717 -18.38 -18.90 -26.17
C VAL A 717 -19.31 -19.30 -25.02
N ASP A 718 -18.72 -19.66 -23.90
CA ASP A 718 -19.41 -19.88 -22.64
C ASP A 718 -18.58 -19.33 -21.48
N TYR A 719 -19.22 -19.06 -20.36
CA TYR A 719 -18.54 -18.58 -19.18
C TYR A 719 -19.37 -18.86 -17.94
N ALA A 720 -18.68 -18.96 -16.81
CA ALA A 720 -19.31 -19.11 -15.52
C ALA A 720 -18.46 -18.43 -14.45
N HIS A 721 -19.14 -17.87 -13.46
CA HIS A 721 -18.53 -17.12 -12.37
C HIS A 721 -19.36 -17.32 -11.11
N THR A 722 -18.68 -17.36 -9.96
CA THR A 722 -19.29 -17.24 -8.64
C THR A 722 -18.27 -16.67 -7.68
N PHE A 723 -18.76 -16.03 -6.61
CA PHE A 723 -17.94 -15.74 -5.45
C PHE A 723 -17.99 -16.89 -4.44
N LEU A 724 -16.88 -17.09 -3.72
CA LEU A 724 -16.73 -18.08 -2.67
C LEU A 724 -16.31 -17.40 -1.37
N ASP A 725 -16.96 -17.73 -0.26
CA ASP A 725 -16.37 -17.48 1.06
C ASP A 725 -15.28 -18.52 1.31
N MET A 726 -14.06 -18.17 0.93
CA MET A 726 -12.94 -19.11 0.91
C MET A 726 -12.48 -19.50 2.32
N GLN A 727 -12.94 -18.80 3.36
CA GLN A 727 -12.64 -19.16 4.75
C GLN A 727 -13.53 -20.29 5.27
N ASN A 728 -14.60 -20.65 4.55
CA ASN A 728 -15.64 -21.57 5.03
C ASN A 728 -16.05 -22.66 4.02
N VAL A 729 -15.19 -23.01 3.06
CA VAL A 729 -15.49 -24.06 2.06
C VAL A 729 -15.30 -25.44 2.69
N GLU A 730 -16.38 -26.20 2.77
CA GLU A 730 -16.34 -27.64 3.07
C GLU A 730 -15.85 -28.41 1.85
N VAL A 731 -14.87 -29.30 2.05
CA VAL A 731 -14.21 -30.07 1.00
C VAL A 731 -14.54 -31.55 1.16
N GLY A 732 -15.16 -32.12 0.14
CA GLY A 732 -15.50 -33.54 0.07
C GLY A 732 -14.28 -34.45 0.16
N ALA A 733 -14.46 -35.63 0.72
CA ALA A 733 -13.40 -36.61 0.92
C ALA A 733 -12.69 -37.02 -0.38
N GLU A 734 -13.41 -37.03 -1.50
CA GLU A 734 -12.90 -37.39 -2.81
C GLU A 734 -11.82 -36.45 -3.33
N TRP A 735 -11.86 -35.17 -2.93
CA TRP A 735 -10.94 -34.11 -3.34
C TRP A 735 -9.65 -34.06 -2.51
N ASN A 736 -9.66 -34.66 -1.33
CA ASN A 736 -8.49 -34.69 -0.46
C ASN A 736 -7.61 -35.92 -0.73
N ALA A 737 -6.30 -35.73 -0.63
CA ALA A 737 -5.32 -36.79 -0.84
C ALA A 737 -5.45 -37.94 0.18
N ASP A 738 -5.86 -37.62 1.42
CA ASP A 738 -6.06 -38.57 2.52
C ASP A 738 -7.44 -39.25 2.52
N LYS A 739 -8.30 -38.92 1.54
CA LYS A 739 -9.66 -39.41 1.40
C LYS A 739 -10.57 -39.15 2.61
N LYS A 740 -10.33 -38.03 3.31
CA LYS A 740 -11.19 -37.56 4.40
C LYS A 740 -11.82 -36.22 4.06
N PRO A 741 -13.04 -35.91 4.55
CA PRO A 741 -13.59 -34.57 4.46
C PRO A 741 -12.65 -33.56 5.13
N GLY A 742 -12.60 -32.34 4.59
CA GLY A 742 -11.80 -31.26 5.13
C GLY A 742 -12.54 -29.93 5.00
N LYS A 743 -11.92 -28.86 5.49
CA LYS A 743 -12.46 -27.50 5.40
C LYS A 743 -11.32 -26.52 5.17
N THR A 744 -11.58 -25.45 4.43
CA THR A 744 -10.65 -24.31 4.40
C THR A 744 -10.66 -23.56 5.74
N CYS A 745 -9.65 -22.73 5.94
CA CYS A 745 -9.38 -22.04 7.21
C CYS A 745 -9.55 -20.53 7.08
N VAL A 746 -9.73 -19.87 8.21
CA VAL A 746 -9.49 -18.42 8.34
C VAL A 746 -8.09 -18.09 7.80
N ALA A 747 -7.99 -17.04 6.99
CA ALA A 747 -6.76 -16.71 6.30
C ALA A 747 -5.60 -16.42 7.27
N ALA A 748 -4.46 -17.10 7.09
CA ALA A 748 -3.27 -16.89 7.92
C ALA A 748 -1.97 -17.06 7.14
N LEU A 749 -0.98 -16.22 7.43
CA LEU A 749 0.39 -16.32 6.90
C LEU A 749 1.30 -17.03 7.89
N GLY A 750 2.14 -17.94 7.39
CA GLY A 750 3.09 -18.70 8.21
C GLY A 750 4.45 -18.01 8.39
N LEU A 751 5.31 -18.56 9.24
CA LEU A 751 6.69 -18.04 9.41
C LEU A 751 7.49 -17.99 8.10
N GLY A 752 7.31 -18.98 7.21
CA GLY A 752 7.99 -19.05 5.92
C GLY A 752 7.68 -17.88 4.97
N PHE A 753 6.55 -17.18 5.15
CA PHE A 753 6.20 -15.98 4.40
C PHE A 753 7.22 -14.86 4.66
N ALA A 754 7.60 -14.63 5.92
CA ALA A 754 8.52 -13.56 6.27
C ALA A 754 9.97 -13.85 5.84
N GLY A 755 10.29 -15.09 5.47
CA GLY A 755 11.60 -15.45 4.90
C GLY A 755 11.80 -15.00 3.44
N GLY A 756 10.73 -14.54 2.77
CA GLY A 756 10.75 -14.20 1.35
C GLY A 756 11.16 -15.38 0.47
N THR A 757 11.65 -15.08 -0.75
CA THR A 757 12.12 -16.09 -1.70
C THR A 757 13.55 -15.81 -2.13
N THR A 758 14.13 -16.66 -2.98
CA THR A 758 15.43 -16.36 -3.59
C THR A 758 15.36 -15.19 -4.58
N ASP A 759 14.18 -14.85 -5.10
CA ASP A 759 14.00 -13.72 -6.04
C ASP A 759 13.91 -12.37 -5.29
N GLY A 760 13.62 -12.42 -3.99
CA GLY A 760 13.48 -11.30 -3.09
C GLY A 760 13.50 -11.82 -1.66
N PRO A 761 14.68 -11.95 -1.03
CA PRO A 761 14.78 -12.54 0.31
C PRO A 761 14.13 -11.63 1.34
N GLY A 762 13.48 -12.26 2.32
CA GLY A 762 12.92 -11.56 3.46
C GLY A 762 13.99 -11.17 4.48
N ASP A 763 13.55 -10.47 5.53
CA ASP A 763 14.42 -9.92 6.57
C ASP A 763 14.43 -10.75 7.86
N PHE A 764 15.29 -10.33 8.81
CA PHE A 764 15.48 -10.94 10.12
C PHE A 764 15.95 -12.42 10.05
N ASP A 765 15.65 -13.21 11.07
CA ASP A 765 16.00 -14.64 11.20
C ASP A 765 14.91 -15.57 10.66
N PHE A 766 13.91 -15.05 9.93
CA PHE A 766 12.92 -15.87 9.25
C PHE A 766 13.57 -16.67 8.12
N ARG A 767 13.13 -17.91 7.95
CA ARG A 767 13.63 -18.84 6.94
C ARG A 767 12.47 -19.56 6.29
N GLN A 768 12.62 -19.91 5.02
CA GLN A 768 11.66 -20.80 4.37
C GLN A 768 11.72 -22.20 5.01
N GLY A 769 10.62 -22.96 4.97
CA GLY A 769 10.59 -24.32 5.51
C GLY A 769 10.63 -24.43 7.03
N ALA A 770 10.49 -23.30 7.75
CA ALA A 770 10.52 -23.28 9.20
C ALA A 770 9.16 -23.73 9.77
N ASN A 771 9.13 -24.91 10.40
CA ASN A 771 7.95 -25.48 11.06
C ASN A 771 7.83 -25.10 12.55
N SER A 772 8.82 -24.39 13.09
CA SER A 772 8.80 -23.79 14.42
C SER A 772 9.85 -22.67 14.50
N SER A 773 9.62 -21.67 15.35
CA SER A 773 10.58 -20.58 15.59
C SER A 773 11.71 -21.03 16.52
N THR A 774 12.51 -22.02 16.10
CA THR A 774 13.57 -22.58 16.95
C THR A 774 14.73 -21.61 17.21
N ASN A 775 14.87 -20.54 16.42
CA ASN A 775 15.97 -19.59 16.58
C ASN A 775 15.61 -18.35 17.41
N ASN A 776 14.31 -18.01 17.53
CA ASN A 776 13.87 -16.89 18.36
C ASN A 776 12.39 -17.02 18.77
N PRO A 777 12.08 -17.41 20.03
CA PRO A 777 10.70 -17.54 20.54
C PRO A 777 9.93 -16.20 20.59
N TYR A 778 10.60 -15.08 20.34
CA TYR A 778 10.01 -13.74 20.25
C TYR A 778 9.01 -13.59 19.09
N TRP A 779 9.22 -14.26 17.95
CA TRP A 779 8.35 -14.10 16.77
C TRP A 779 7.04 -14.87 16.87
N SER A 780 7.05 -16.06 17.48
CA SER A 780 5.82 -16.77 17.85
C SER A 780 4.98 -15.99 18.85
N LEU A 781 5.66 -15.22 19.72
CA LEU A 781 5.02 -14.36 20.72
C LEU A 781 4.46 -13.06 20.09
N LEU A 782 5.17 -12.42 19.15
CA LEU A 782 4.68 -11.22 18.44
C LEU A 782 3.52 -11.50 17.47
N GLY A 783 3.55 -12.63 16.75
CA GLY A 783 2.44 -13.03 15.88
C GLY A 783 1.14 -13.30 16.63
N SER A 784 1.26 -13.73 17.90
CA SER A 784 0.11 -13.98 18.79
C SER A 784 -0.42 -12.72 19.50
N PHE A 785 0.25 -11.57 19.43
CA PHE A 785 -0.23 -10.32 20.05
C PHE A 785 -1.20 -9.50 19.17
N ILE A 786 -1.39 -9.86 17.89
CA ILE A 786 -2.19 -9.08 16.94
C ILE A 786 -3.42 -9.88 16.44
N PHE A 787 -4.31 -10.31 17.35
CA PHE A 787 -5.28 -11.41 17.18
C PHE A 787 -4.62 -12.79 17.31
N PRO A 788 -4.39 -13.28 18.54
CA PRO A 788 -3.86 -14.63 18.74
C PRO A 788 -4.77 -15.65 18.06
N PRO A 789 -4.23 -16.56 17.23
CA PRO A 789 -5.04 -17.61 16.65
C PRO A 789 -5.54 -18.52 17.77
N ASN A 790 -6.82 -18.89 17.72
CA ASN A 790 -7.39 -19.82 18.68
C ASN A 790 -6.98 -21.28 18.36
N ALA A 791 -7.32 -22.23 19.22
CA ALA A 791 -6.94 -23.64 19.05
C ALA A 791 -7.48 -24.26 17.75
N GLU A 792 -8.69 -23.87 17.31
CA GLU A 792 -9.30 -24.35 16.08
C GLU A 792 -8.57 -23.79 14.84
N GLU A 793 -8.21 -22.52 14.85
CA GLU A 793 -7.45 -21.87 13.76
C GLU A 793 -6.04 -22.46 13.63
N ILE A 794 -5.37 -22.71 14.77
CA ILE A 794 -4.07 -23.39 14.79
C ILE A 794 -4.20 -24.81 14.22
N GLU A 795 -5.21 -25.57 14.63
CA GLU A 795 -5.43 -26.94 14.14
C GLU A 795 -5.73 -26.95 12.64
N CYS A 796 -6.63 -26.08 12.18
CA CYS A 796 -7.02 -25.99 10.77
C CYS A 796 -5.80 -25.68 9.88
N GLN A 797 -4.93 -24.77 10.32
CA GLN A 797 -3.74 -24.38 9.57
C GLN A 797 -2.58 -25.38 9.68
N ARG A 798 -2.67 -26.49 10.43
CA ARG A 798 -1.50 -27.38 10.58
C ARG A 798 -1.00 -27.93 9.23
N PRO A 799 0.33 -28.01 9.03
CA PRO A 799 1.41 -27.76 10.00
C PRO A 799 1.93 -26.31 10.05
N LYS A 800 1.26 -25.34 9.39
CA LYS A 800 1.72 -23.95 9.33
C LYS A 800 1.83 -23.35 10.73
N PRO A 801 3.03 -22.88 11.14
CA PRO A 801 3.15 -22.02 12.30
C PRO A 801 2.65 -20.61 11.92
N ILE A 802 1.45 -20.26 12.40
CA ILE A 802 0.81 -18.97 12.10
C ILE A 802 1.68 -17.82 12.63
N LEU A 803 2.12 -16.95 11.73
CA LEU A 803 2.77 -15.68 12.03
C LEU A 803 1.76 -14.54 12.09
N LEU A 804 0.84 -14.47 11.10
CA LEU A 804 -0.20 -13.42 11.04
C LEU A 804 -1.57 -14.05 10.74
N ASN A 805 -2.54 -13.83 11.62
CA ASN A 805 -3.93 -14.27 11.42
C ASN A 805 -4.74 -13.26 10.58
N VAL A 806 -4.29 -13.03 9.34
CA VAL A 806 -4.74 -11.93 8.47
C VAL A 806 -6.24 -11.90 8.17
N GLY A 807 -6.93 -13.05 8.23
CA GLY A 807 -8.36 -13.19 7.96
C GLY A 807 -9.26 -12.50 8.99
N LYS A 808 -8.78 -12.25 10.22
CA LYS A 808 -9.54 -11.59 11.30
C LYS A 808 -9.35 -10.08 11.36
N PHE A 809 -8.39 -9.54 10.62
CA PHE A 809 -8.14 -8.11 10.64
C PHE A 809 -9.21 -7.37 9.85
N ARG A 810 -10.00 -6.56 10.55
CA ARG A 810 -11.04 -5.69 9.99
C ARG A 810 -10.89 -4.22 10.41
N LEU A 811 -10.09 -3.94 11.44
CA LEU A 811 -9.79 -2.59 11.93
C LEU A 811 -8.26 -2.37 11.91
N PRO A 812 -7.76 -1.20 11.50
CA PRO A 812 -8.49 -0.05 10.93
C PRO A 812 -9.08 -0.28 9.54
N ALA A 813 -8.66 -1.36 8.85
CA ALA A 813 -9.19 -1.79 7.56
C ALA A 813 -9.06 -3.32 7.43
N GLN A 814 -9.74 -3.90 6.44
CA GLN A 814 -9.59 -5.32 6.11
C GLN A 814 -8.22 -5.59 5.46
N TRP A 815 -7.52 -6.65 5.88
CA TRP A 815 -6.14 -6.92 5.42
C TRP A 815 -6.04 -7.76 4.16
N VAL A 816 -6.92 -8.73 3.98
CA VAL A 816 -6.96 -9.63 2.81
C VAL A 816 -8.40 -9.88 2.41
N SER A 817 -8.60 -10.27 1.15
CA SER A 817 -9.90 -10.73 0.66
C SER A 817 -10.23 -12.11 1.22
N ASP A 818 -11.45 -12.26 1.73
CA ASP A 818 -12.04 -13.53 2.18
C ASP A 818 -13.09 -14.08 1.20
N ILE A 819 -13.70 -13.19 0.42
CA ILE A 819 -14.67 -13.51 -0.61
C ILE A 819 -14.00 -13.46 -1.98
N LEU A 820 -13.68 -14.63 -2.55
CA LEU A 820 -12.87 -14.72 -3.75
C LEU A 820 -13.70 -15.06 -4.99
N PRO A 821 -13.45 -14.41 -6.14
CA PRO A 821 -14.06 -14.79 -7.40
C PRO A 821 -13.40 -16.05 -7.96
N ILE A 822 -14.19 -17.03 -8.38
CA ILE A 822 -13.76 -18.06 -9.32
C ILE A 822 -14.47 -17.86 -10.65
N GLN A 823 -13.73 -17.99 -11.74
CA GLN A 823 -14.27 -17.75 -13.07
C GLN A 823 -13.65 -18.67 -14.10
N VAL A 824 -14.48 -19.10 -15.04
CA VAL A 824 -14.05 -19.85 -16.22
C VAL A 824 -14.66 -19.22 -17.46
N ALA A 825 -13.87 -19.16 -18.53
CA ALA A 825 -14.35 -18.86 -19.87
C ALA A 825 -13.96 -19.99 -20.82
N ARG A 826 -14.89 -20.42 -21.65
CA ARG A 826 -14.66 -21.35 -22.76
C ARG A 826 -14.81 -20.60 -24.08
N ILE A 827 -13.79 -20.66 -24.91
CA ILE A 827 -13.74 -20.08 -26.26
C ILE A 827 -13.39 -21.22 -27.21
N GLY A 828 -14.42 -21.85 -27.76
CA GLY A 828 -14.27 -23.05 -28.58
C GLY A 828 -13.68 -24.20 -27.78
N ASP A 829 -12.48 -24.59 -28.21
CA ASP A 829 -11.71 -25.68 -27.62
C ASP A 829 -10.75 -25.20 -26.52
N LEU A 830 -10.63 -23.88 -26.31
CA LEU A 830 -9.82 -23.29 -25.24
C LEU A 830 -10.68 -23.03 -23.99
N VAL A 831 -10.22 -23.48 -22.83
CA VAL A 831 -10.82 -23.21 -21.52
C VAL A 831 -9.83 -22.43 -20.66
N ILE A 832 -10.19 -21.21 -20.30
CA ILE A 832 -9.43 -20.29 -19.46
C ILE A 832 -9.97 -20.39 -18.02
N VAL A 833 -9.13 -20.85 -17.10
CA VAL A 833 -9.46 -20.95 -15.67
C VAL A 833 -8.80 -19.79 -14.93
N ALA A 834 -9.58 -18.77 -14.58
CA ALA A 834 -9.10 -17.52 -13.99
C ALA A 834 -9.05 -17.61 -12.46
N VAL A 835 -7.85 -17.75 -11.89
CA VAL A 835 -7.64 -18.02 -10.46
C VAL A 835 -7.12 -16.79 -9.70
N PRO A 836 -7.64 -16.49 -8.49
CA PRO A 836 -7.32 -15.26 -7.75
C PRO A 836 -6.07 -15.41 -6.86
N GLY A 837 -4.95 -15.89 -7.41
CA GLY A 837 -3.69 -16.08 -6.69
C GLY A 837 -2.71 -17.01 -7.40
N GLU A 838 -1.58 -17.29 -6.74
CA GLU A 838 -0.39 -17.84 -7.40
C GLU A 838 -0.29 -19.33 -7.19
N PHE A 839 -0.79 -20.07 -8.18
CA PHE A 839 -0.73 -21.51 -8.17
C PHE A 839 0.71 -21.96 -8.41
N THR A 840 1.22 -22.85 -7.57
CA THR A 840 2.46 -23.57 -7.85
C THR A 840 2.31 -24.43 -9.10
N THR A 841 3.44 -24.91 -9.62
CA THR A 841 3.51 -25.78 -10.80
C THR A 841 2.56 -26.97 -10.67
N MET A 842 2.63 -27.73 -9.58
CA MET A 842 1.80 -28.92 -9.41
C MET A 842 0.33 -28.58 -9.09
N SER A 843 0.06 -27.49 -8.35
CA SER A 843 -1.30 -27.01 -8.14
C SER A 843 -2.00 -26.69 -9.46
N GLY A 844 -1.33 -25.97 -10.37
CA GLY A 844 -1.87 -25.64 -11.69
C GLY A 844 -2.05 -26.87 -12.59
N ARG A 845 -1.15 -27.85 -12.52
CA ARG A 845 -1.30 -29.15 -13.22
C ARG A 845 -2.53 -29.91 -12.73
N ARG A 846 -2.71 -30.04 -11.41
CA ARG A 846 -3.86 -30.72 -10.79
C ARG A 846 -5.18 -30.05 -11.14
N LEU A 847 -5.25 -28.71 -11.07
CA LEU A 847 -6.49 -27.99 -11.40
C LEU A 847 -6.84 -28.11 -12.90
N ARG A 848 -5.87 -27.96 -13.81
CA ARG A 848 -6.11 -28.19 -15.26
C ARG A 848 -6.63 -29.59 -15.52
N LYS A 849 -6.03 -30.60 -14.89
CA LYS A 849 -6.47 -31.99 -15.01
C LYS A 849 -7.91 -32.16 -14.50
N THR A 850 -8.23 -31.62 -13.32
CA THR A 850 -9.59 -31.67 -12.76
C THR A 850 -10.63 -31.07 -13.70
N VAL A 851 -10.35 -29.89 -14.28
CA VAL A 851 -11.26 -29.23 -15.22
C VAL A 851 -11.43 -30.07 -16.49
N LEU A 852 -10.33 -30.57 -17.05
CA LEU A 852 -10.37 -31.43 -18.23
C LEU A 852 -11.14 -32.73 -17.98
N ASP A 853 -10.84 -33.44 -16.90
CA ASP A 853 -11.53 -34.68 -16.51
C ASP A 853 -13.03 -34.43 -16.30
N THR A 854 -13.39 -33.30 -15.66
CA THR A 854 -14.78 -32.91 -15.45
C THR A 854 -15.49 -32.72 -16.80
N LEU A 855 -14.90 -31.97 -17.73
CA LEU A 855 -15.46 -31.78 -19.06
C LEU A 855 -15.58 -33.09 -19.84
N GLN A 856 -14.58 -33.97 -19.77
CA GLN A 856 -14.61 -35.28 -20.40
C GLN A 856 -15.73 -36.17 -19.84
N SER A 857 -15.92 -36.17 -18.51
CA SER A 857 -17.00 -36.92 -17.85
C SER A 857 -18.40 -36.46 -18.28
N LEU A 858 -18.53 -35.21 -18.71
CA LEU A 858 -19.75 -34.61 -19.22
C LEU A 858 -19.90 -34.74 -20.75
N GLY A 859 -18.93 -35.36 -21.43
CA GLY A 859 -18.89 -35.45 -22.90
C GLY A 859 -18.68 -34.09 -23.58
N ALA A 860 -18.11 -33.12 -22.87
CA ALA A 860 -17.95 -31.74 -23.30
C ALA A 860 -16.48 -31.36 -23.60
N ALA A 861 -15.55 -32.31 -23.54
CA ALA A 861 -14.18 -32.18 -23.99
C ALA A 861 -13.76 -33.37 -24.84
N ASP A 862 -12.88 -33.10 -25.79
CA ASP A 862 -12.21 -34.05 -26.66
C ASP A 862 -10.69 -33.83 -26.60
N GLU A 863 -9.95 -34.46 -27.51
CA GLU A 863 -8.50 -34.35 -27.62
C GLU A 863 -8.00 -32.95 -28.03
N LYS A 864 -8.86 -32.10 -28.59
CA LYS A 864 -8.53 -30.72 -28.97
C LYS A 864 -8.70 -29.73 -27.81
N THR A 865 -9.46 -30.13 -26.80
CA THR A 865 -9.77 -29.26 -25.66
C THR A 865 -8.51 -28.95 -24.84
N LYS A 866 -8.12 -27.68 -24.79
CA LYS A 866 -6.96 -27.21 -24.02
C LYS A 866 -7.44 -26.39 -22.82
N VAL A 867 -7.00 -26.77 -21.62
CA VAL A 867 -7.26 -26.03 -20.39
C VAL A 867 -5.99 -25.27 -20.00
N ILE A 868 -6.13 -23.97 -19.73
CA ILE A 868 -5.06 -23.12 -19.21
C ILE A 868 -5.45 -22.52 -17.87
N ILE A 869 -4.45 -22.25 -17.03
CA ILE A 869 -4.62 -21.41 -15.86
C ILE A 869 -4.30 -19.97 -16.28
N ALA A 870 -5.12 -19.02 -15.84
CA ALA A 870 -4.79 -17.61 -15.84
C ALA A 870 -4.66 -17.16 -14.38
N GLY A 871 -3.42 -17.10 -13.89
CA GLY A 871 -3.09 -16.62 -12.55
C GLY A 871 -3.48 -15.16 -12.35
N LEU A 872 -3.45 -14.70 -11.09
CA LEU A 872 -3.60 -13.29 -10.73
C LEU A 872 -4.88 -12.65 -11.26
N SER A 873 -5.94 -13.45 -11.35
CA SER A 873 -7.14 -13.05 -12.03
C SER A 873 -8.22 -12.59 -11.07
N ASN A 874 -8.80 -11.43 -11.37
CA ASN A 874 -9.96 -10.80 -10.72
C ASN A 874 -9.79 -10.39 -9.24
N ASP A 875 -8.95 -11.08 -8.48
CA ASP A 875 -8.55 -10.74 -7.11
C ASP A 875 -7.19 -11.40 -6.78
N TYR A 876 -6.63 -11.11 -5.61
CA TYR A 876 -5.37 -11.68 -5.17
C TYR A 876 -5.45 -12.21 -3.74
N SER A 877 -5.09 -13.48 -3.57
CA SER A 877 -5.16 -14.20 -2.29
C SER A 877 -3.86 -14.94 -1.94
N HIS A 878 -2.72 -14.38 -2.35
CA HIS A 878 -1.39 -14.99 -2.21
C HIS A 878 -1.27 -16.30 -2.99
N TYR A 879 -0.68 -17.35 -2.39
CA TYR A 879 -0.22 -18.55 -3.09
C TYR A 879 -1.16 -19.73 -2.90
N ILE A 880 -1.11 -20.69 -3.82
CA ILE A 880 -1.83 -21.96 -3.73
C ILE A 880 -0.83 -23.09 -3.97
N ALA A 881 -0.38 -23.70 -2.87
CA ALA A 881 0.44 -24.90 -2.87
C ALA A 881 -0.43 -26.17 -2.83
N THR A 882 0.11 -27.29 -3.31
CA THR A 882 -0.50 -28.61 -3.06
C THR A 882 -0.48 -28.93 -1.57
N ARG A 883 -1.26 -29.93 -1.12
CA ARG A 883 -1.26 -30.35 0.29
C ARG A 883 0.14 -30.78 0.75
N GLU A 884 0.88 -31.38 -0.17
CA GLU A 884 2.23 -31.90 -0.01
C GLU A 884 3.25 -30.76 0.06
N GLU A 885 3.23 -29.83 -0.89
CA GLU A 885 4.06 -28.62 -0.88
C GLU A 885 3.78 -27.75 0.36
N TYR A 886 2.49 -27.60 0.72
CA TYR A 886 2.06 -26.91 1.93
C TYR A 886 2.69 -27.50 3.19
N SER A 887 2.85 -28.82 3.25
CA SER A 887 3.44 -29.47 4.43
C SER A 887 4.91 -29.10 4.67
N VAL A 888 5.61 -28.63 3.62
CA VAL A 888 7.03 -28.22 3.69
C VAL A 888 7.17 -26.82 4.27
N GLN A 889 6.15 -25.95 4.15
CA GLN A 889 6.15 -24.57 4.66
C GLN A 889 7.32 -23.70 4.17
N ARG A 890 7.75 -23.91 2.91
CA ARG A 890 8.46 -22.87 2.15
C ARG A 890 7.57 -21.65 1.91
N TYR A 891 8.10 -20.62 1.26
CA TYR A 891 7.38 -19.35 1.09
C TYR A 891 5.95 -19.53 0.55
N GLU A 892 5.79 -20.34 -0.51
CA GLU A 892 4.50 -20.57 -1.16
C GLU A 892 3.51 -21.33 -0.25
N GLY A 893 3.99 -22.36 0.47
CA GLY A 893 3.18 -23.11 1.42
C GLY A 893 2.78 -22.29 2.65
N ALA A 894 3.68 -21.44 3.16
CA ALA A 894 3.41 -20.51 4.25
C ALA A 894 2.45 -19.38 3.83
N SER A 895 2.46 -19.03 2.55
CA SER A 895 1.59 -18.03 1.92
C SER A 895 0.30 -18.60 1.32
N THR A 896 0.03 -19.89 1.51
CA THR A 896 -1.26 -20.51 1.15
C THR A 896 -2.27 -20.24 2.25
N ILE A 897 -2.92 -19.08 2.20
CA ILE A 897 -3.54 -18.47 3.39
C ILE A 897 -4.74 -19.22 3.96
N PHE A 898 -5.54 -19.92 3.15
CA PHE A 898 -6.73 -20.66 3.61
C PHE A 898 -6.44 -22.10 4.05
N GLY A 899 -5.18 -22.43 4.31
CA GLY A 899 -4.79 -23.69 4.92
C GLY A 899 -4.55 -24.84 3.94
N PRO A 900 -4.35 -26.07 4.45
CA PRO A 900 -3.89 -27.22 3.68
C PRO A 900 -4.88 -27.69 2.60
N HIS A 901 -6.17 -27.35 2.72
CA HIS A 901 -7.23 -27.77 1.80
C HIS A 901 -7.53 -26.75 0.69
N THR A 902 -6.75 -25.66 0.60
CA THR A 902 -7.00 -24.57 -0.35
C THR A 902 -7.09 -25.05 -1.81
N LEU A 903 -6.13 -25.87 -2.27
CA LEU A 903 -6.16 -26.40 -3.64
C LEU A 903 -7.36 -27.33 -3.87
N ALA A 904 -7.66 -28.21 -2.90
CA ALA A 904 -8.77 -29.16 -3.01
C ALA A 904 -10.12 -28.43 -3.08
N ALA A 905 -10.29 -27.34 -2.31
CA ALA A 905 -11.43 -26.45 -2.42
C ALA A 905 -11.56 -25.85 -3.82
N TYR A 906 -10.47 -25.32 -4.40
CA TYR A 906 -10.50 -24.84 -5.77
C TYR A 906 -10.87 -25.93 -6.78
N GLN A 907 -10.27 -27.13 -6.70
CA GLN A 907 -10.60 -28.25 -7.60
C GLN A 907 -12.09 -28.62 -7.52
N GLN A 908 -12.63 -28.71 -6.31
CA GLN A 908 -14.04 -28.98 -6.08
C GLN A 908 -14.95 -27.88 -6.67
N GLU A 909 -14.71 -26.63 -6.33
CA GLU A 909 -15.57 -25.52 -6.74
C GLU A 909 -15.48 -25.24 -8.25
N TYR A 910 -14.31 -25.40 -8.87
CA TYR A 910 -14.20 -25.33 -10.34
C TYR A 910 -14.89 -26.50 -11.03
N SER A 911 -14.83 -27.73 -10.49
CA SER A 911 -15.58 -28.86 -11.04
C SER A 911 -17.09 -28.63 -10.99
N LYS A 912 -17.60 -28.07 -9.88
CA LYS A 912 -19.01 -27.64 -9.77
C LYS A 912 -19.35 -26.55 -10.80
N LEU A 913 -18.51 -25.52 -10.92
CA LEU A 913 -18.70 -24.39 -11.83
C LEU A 913 -18.75 -24.85 -13.30
N ILE A 914 -17.80 -25.70 -13.71
CA ILE A 914 -17.75 -26.33 -15.03
C ILE A 914 -18.99 -27.17 -15.30
N THR A 915 -19.44 -27.94 -14.31
CA THR A 915 -20.65 -28.77 -14.44
C THR A 915 -21.89 -27.92 -14.70
N LEU A 916 -22.03 -26.80 -13.98
CA LEU A 916 -23.14 -25.87 -14.16
C LEU A 916 -23.08 -25.19 -15.53
N MET A 917 -21.91 -24.65 -15.90
CA MET A 917 -21.66 -24.03 -17.22
C MET A 917 -22.04 -24.98 -18.36
N THR A 918 -21.51 -26.21 -18.33
CA THR A 918 -21.73 -27.23 -19.38
C THR A 918 -23.20 -27.64 -19.49
N LYS A 919 -23.95 -27.60 -18.39
CA LYS A 919 -25.39 -27.87 -18.37
C LYS A 919 -26.25 -26.66 -18.77
N GLY A 920 -25.63 -25.52 -19.06
CA GLY A 920 -26.34 -24.26 -19.34
C GLY A 920 -27.09 -23.69 -18.12
N ILE A 921 -26.69 -24.09 -16.91
CA ILE A 921 -27.30 -23.63 -15.66
C ILE A 921 -26.47 -22.46 -15.13
N LYS A 922 -27.11 -21.29 -14.94
CA LYS A 922 -26.43 -20.13 -14.35
C LYS A 922 -26.00 -20.48 -12.91
N PRO A 923 -24.71 -20.36 -12.56
CA PRO A 923 -24.26 -20.57 -11.19
C PRO A 923 -24.92 -19.58 -10.22
N PRO A 924 -25.09 -19.95 -8.94
CA PRO A 924 -25.45 -18.97 -7.93
C PRO A 924 -24.38 -17.88 -7.87
N HIS A 925 -24.76 -16.64 -7.57
CA HIS A 925 -23.81 -15.52 -7.54
C HIS A 925 -22.77 -15.61 -6.41
N GLY A 926 -23.06 -16.33 -5.33
CA GLY A 926 -22.25 -16.33 -4.12
C GLY A 926 -22.34 -15.02 -3.31
N PRO A 927 -21.69 -14.94 -2.14
CA PRO A 927 -21.58 -13.70 -1.38
C PRO A 927 -20.73 -12.69 -2.15
N GLN A 928 -21.13 -11.43 -2.28
CA GLN A 928 -20.27 -10.43 -2.94
C GLN A 928 -19.20 -9.90 -1.97
N PRO A 929 -17.98 -9.60 -2.44
CA PRO A 929 -16.98 -8.92 -1.63
C PRO A 929 -17.48 -7.52 -1.27
N ALA A 930 -17.21 -7.09 -0.03
CA ALA A 930 -17.57 -5.76 0.43
C ALA A 930 -16.88 -4.67 -0.41
N ASP A 931 -17.55 -3.53 -0.58
CA ASP A 931 -16.90 -2.32 -1.08
C ASP A 931 -16.14 -1.66 0.08
N LEU A 932 -14.81 -1.67 -0.03
CA LEU A 932 -13.88 -1.16 0.98
C LEU A 932 -13.33 0.23 0.62
N SER A 933 -13.83 0.88 -0.44
CA SER A 933 -13.38 2.19 -0.90
C SER A 933 -13.43 3.28 0.18
N ALA A 934 -14.40 3.23 1.09
CA ALA A 934 -14.53 4.18 2.19
C ALA A 934 -13.60 3.88 3.39
N SER A 935 -12.91 2.74 3.38
CA SER A 935 -12.06 2.26 4.48
C SER A 935 -10.59 2.15 4.10
N THR A 936 -10.20 2.69 2.93
CA THR A 936 -8.80 2.73 2.51
C THR A 936 -8.00 3.69 3.40
N ILE A 937 -6.75 3.31 3.70
CA ILE A 937 -5.82 4.18 4.42
C ILE A 937 -4.89 4.82 3.40
N HIS A 938 -4.89 6.15 3.32
CA HIS A 938 -4.00 6.93 2.46
C HIS A 938 -3.16 7.87 3.31
N ILE A 939 -1.83 7.82 3.16
CA ILE A 939 -0.91 8.75 3.82
C ILE A 939 -0.46 9.80 2.78
N PRO A 940 -0.99 11.03 2.82
CA PRO A 940 -0.68 12.05 1.81
C PRO A 940 0.77 12.56 1.95
N PHE A 941 1.35 13.01 0.84
CA PHE A 941 2.65 13.68 0.85
C PHE A 941 2.54 15.07 1.49
N LEU A 942 3.23 15.28 2.62
CA LEU A 942 3.34 16.59 3.25
C LEU A 942 4.18 17.53 2.36
N PHE A 943 3.63 18.72 2.05
CA PHE A 943 4.24 19.78 1.23
C PHE A 943 4.54 19.39 -0.23
N ASP A 944 3.45 19.17 -0.98
CA ASP A 944 3.47 18.72 -2.35
C ASP A 944 3.72 19.84 -3.39
N ILE A 945 4.92 20.42 -3.40
CA ILE A 945 5.38 21.46 -4.35
C ILE A 945 6.74 21.08 -4.95
N ASP A 946 7.06 21.58 -6.14
CA ASP A 946 8.38 21.44 -6.75
C ASP A 946 9.20 22.72 -6.56
N VAL A 947 10.51 22.56 -6.31
CA VAL A 947 11.46 23.67 -6.26
C VAL A 947 12.66 23.41 -7.17
N HIS A 948 13.35 24.47 -7.56
CA HIS A 948 14.58 24.39 -8.33
C HIS A 948 15.63 25.38 -7.76
N PRO A 949 16.94 25.12 -7.97
CA PRO A 949 17.97 26.05 -7.53
C PRO A 949 17.85 27.41 -8.20
N PHE A 950 18.33 28.46 -7.53
CA PHE A 950 18.42 29.79 -8.11
C PHE A 950 19.23 29.78 -9.42
N GLY A 951 18.70 30.42 -10.47
CA GLY A 951 19.34 30.49 -11.79
C GLY A 951 19.28 29.20 -12.62
N LYS A 952 18.62 28.14 -12.13
CA LYS A 952 18.42 26.87 -12.85
C LYS A 952 16.92 26.56 -12.94
N PRO A 953 16.14 27.26 -13.79
CA PRO A 953 14.72 26.92 -13.96
C PRO A 953 14.55 25.51 -14.54
N TYR A 954 13.35 24.95 -14.40
CA TYR A 954 12.99 23.68 -15.00
C TYR A 954 13.32 23.65 -16.51
N GLY A 955 13.93 22.56 -16.96
CA GLY A 955 14.39 22.39 -18.33
C GLY A 955 15.85 22.79 -18.58
N THR A 956 16.55 23.35 -17.58
CA THR A 956 17.98 23.67 -17.68
C THR A 956 18.82 22.38 -17.84
N VAL A 957 19.72 22.35 -18.83
CA VAL A 957 20.70 21.26 -18.99
C VAL A 957 21.78 21.37 -17.92
N LEU A 958 21.89 20.36 -17.06
CA LEU A 958 22.91 20.28 -16.00
C LEU A 958 24.14 19.49 -16.44
N LYS A 959 23.91 18.46 -17.25
CA LYS A 959 24.95 17.68 -17.94
C LYS A 959 24.46 17.43 -19.35
N ASP A 960 25.16 17.98 -20.34
CA ASP A 960 24.80 17.83 -21.74
C ASP A 960 25.43 16.57 -22.37
N VAL A 961 24.97 16.23 -23.57
CA VAL A 961 25.52 15.18 -24.42
C VAL A 961 26.88 15.58 -25.00
N LEU A 962 27.70 14.60 -25.37
CA LEU A 962 28.90 14.82 -26.17
C LEU A 962 28.52 15.14 -27.63
N PRO A 963 29.36 15.85 -28.40
CA PRO A 963 29.06 16.15 -29.80
C PRO A 963 28.94 14.91 -30.72
N SER A 964 29.54 13.79 -30.33
CA SER A 964 29.58 12.55 -31.11
C SER A 964 29.65 11.32 -30.22
N TYR A 965 29.00 10.24 -30.66
CA TYR A 965 29.05 8.91 -30.04
C TYR A 965 29.20 7.84 -31.13
N ASN A 966 29.96 6.79 -30.83
CA ASN A 966 29.95 5.58 -31.66
C ASN A 966 28.66 4.80 -31.36
N ARG A 967 28.09 4.12 -32.36
CA ARG A 967 27.03 3.13 -32.13
C ARG A 967 27.45 2.09 -31.09
N GLY A 968 26.54 1.74 -30.16
CA GLY A 968 26.84 0.89 -29.01
C GLY A 968 27.20 1.65 -27.72
N ALA A 969 27.36 2.98 -27.79
CA ALA A 969 27.64 3.81 -26.62
C ALA A 969 26.38 4.16 -25.82
N LEU A 970 26.57 4.45 -24.53
CA LEU A 970 25.56 5.07 -23.69
C LEU A 970 25.55 6.59 -23.92
N VAL A 971 24.45 7.11 -24.43
CA VAL A 971 24.19 8.56 -24.49
C VAL A 971 23.42 8.94 -23.22
N ASN A 972 23.82 10.00 -22.53
CA ASN A 972 23.05 10.50 -21.40
C ASN A 972 23.07 12.02 -21.28
N VAL A 973 21.97 12.55 -20.73
CA VAL A 973 21.76 13.98 -20.47
C VAL A 973 21.04 14.12 -19.14
N THR A 974 21.38 15.14 -18.37
CA THR A 974 20.72 15.44 -17.09
C THR A 974 20.13 16.84 -17.14
N PHE A 975 18.85 16.96 -16.78
CA PHE A 975 18.11 18.21 -16.70
C PHE A 975 17.72 18.54 -15.27
N GLN A 976 17.63 19.83 -14.97
CA GLN A 976 16.82 20.30 -13.84
C GLN A 976 15.35 20.04 -14.18
N ALA A 977 14.64 19.35 -13.31
CA ALA A 977 13.28 18.88 -13.55
C ALA A 977 12.40 19.06 -12.31
N ALA A 978 11.12 18.72 -12.47
CA ALA A 978 10.16 18.59 -11.39
C ALA A 978 9.89 17.10 -11.11
N ASN A 979 9.11 16.81 -10.07
CA ASN A 979 8.72 15.46 -9.73
C ASN A 979 7.92 14.80 -10.88
N LEU A 980 8.25 13.56 -11.26
CA LEU A 980 7.55 12.85 -12.35
C LEU A 980 6.12 12.43 -11.96
N ARG A 981 5.77 12.50 -10.68
CA ARG A 981 4.42 12.24 -10.17
C ARG A 981 3.40 13.31 -10.60
N ARG A 982 3.83 14.49 -11.06
CA ARG A 982 2.92 15.60 -11.40
C ARG A 982 1.99 15.31 -12.56
N ASP A 983 2.48 14.52 -13.49
CA ASP A 983 1.75 14.19 -14.70
C ASP A 983 2.30 12.88 -15.23
N PHE A 984 1.46 11.86 -15.28
CA PHE A 984 1.88 10.53 -15.70
C PHE A 984 2.18 10.46 -17.19
N ARG A 985 1.78 11.50 -17.95
CA ARG A 985 1.89 11.52 -19.41
C ARG A 985 1.20 10.28 -20.01
N THR A 986 0.00 9.94 -19.52
CA THR A 986 -0.74 8.76 -19.98
C THR A 986 -1.01 8.88 -21.48
N GLN A 987 -0.69 7.83 -22.26
CA GLN A 987 -0.71 7.86 -23.74
C GLN A 987 0.24 8.88 -24.39
N ASP A 988 1.19 9.40 -23.62
CA ASP A 988 2.19 10.37 -24.02
C ASP A 988 3.56 9.90 -23.47
N THR A 989 4.57 10.76 -23.41
CA THR A 989 5.92 10.35 -23.00
C THR A 989 6.66 11.40 -22.18
N PHE A 990 7.48 10.96 -21.22
CA PHE A 990 8.41 11.82 -20.49
C PHE A 990 9.65 12.20 -21.30
N LEU A 991 9.97 11.47 -22.37
CA LEU A 991 11.15 11.72 -23.19
C LEU A 991 10.95 11.34 -24.65
N THR A 992 11.68 12.02 -25.52
CA THR A 992 11.86 11.57 -26.91
C THR A 992 13.31 11.63 -27.31
N ILE A 993 13.78 10.59 -28.02
CA ILE A 993 15.00 10.66 -28.83
C ILE A 993 14.56 11.03 -30.24
N GLU A 994 15.02 12.18 -30.73
CA GLU A 994 14.63 12.71 -32.03
C GLU A 994 15.79 12.63 -33.01
N LYS A 995 15.54 12.17 -34.24
CA LYS A 995 16.48 12.15 -35.35
C LYS A 995 16.20 13.33 -36.30
N SER A 996 17.25 13.98 -36.78
CA SER A 996 17.16 15.02 -37.81
C SER A 996 17.17 14.39 -39.21
N ASN A 997 16.23 14.82 -40.06
CA ASN A 997 16.22 14.59 -41.48
C ASN A 997 16.06 15.94 -42.21
N ASN A 998 17.15 16.43 -42.81
CA ASN A 998 17.19 17.73 -43.50
C ASN A 998 16.60 18.90 -42.66
N GLY A 999 16.89 18.93 -41.36
CA GLY A 999 16.42 19.98 -40.44
C GLY A 999 15.05 19.71 -39.81
N THR A 1000 14.31 18.72 -40.28
CA THR A 1000 13.06 18.24 -39.64
C THR A 1000 13.40 17.21 -38.58
N TRP A 1001 12.83 17.35 -37.38
CA TRP A 1001 13.07 16.44 -36.25
C TRP A 1001 11.90 15.49 -36.06
N THR A 1002 12.17 14.19 -36.04
CA THR A 1002 11.16 13.15 -35.81
C THR A 1002 11.54 12.31 -34.60
N SER A 1003 10.59 12.08 -33.69
CA SER A 1003 10.78 11.14 -32.59
C SER A 1003 10.98 9.73 -33.14
N VAL A 1004 12.05 9.07 -32.73
CA VAL A 1004 12.37 7.69 -33.10
C VAL A 1004 12.34 6.75 -31.90
N ARG A 1005 12.36 7.28 -30.68
CA ARG A 1005 12.25 6.54 -29.42
C ARG A 1005 11.55 7.38 -28.35
N THR A 1006 10.93 6.70 -27.41
CA THR A 1006 10.16 7.27 -26.29
C THR A 1006 10.54 6.60 -24.96
N ASP A 1007 9.95 7.05 -23.85
CA ASP A 1007 10.03 6.36 -22.54
C ASP A 1007 9.41 4.96 -22.51
N ALA A 1008 8.77 4.53 -23.60
CA ALA A 1008 8.21 3.20 -23.75
C ALA A 1008 9.18 2.20 -24.41
N ASP A 1009 10.24 2.67 -25.07
CA ASP A 1009 11.25 1.81 -25.68
C ASP A 1009 12.30 1.40 -24.64
N PHE A 1010 12.57 0.10 -24.53
CA PHE A 1010 13.46 -0.49 -23.50
C PHE A 1010 14.94 -0.14 -23.63
N ASP A 1011 15.34 0.50 -24.73
CA ASP A 1011 16.68 1.06 -24.90
C ASP A 1011 16.86 2.41 -24.17
N ASN A 1012 15.79 2.93 -23.54
CA ASN A 1012 15.83 4.16 -22.75
C ASN A 1012 15.62 3.89 -21.26
N ARG A 1013 16.23 4.74 -20.43
CA ARG A 1013 15.96 4.81 -18.99
C ARG A 1013 15.86 6.26 -18.59
N LEU A 1014 14.80 6.60 -17.86
CA LEU A 1014 14.64 7.90 -17.25
C LEU A 1014 14.71 7.73 -15.74
N LYS A 1015 15.71 8.37 -15.12
CA LYS A 1015 15.98 8.30 -13.68
C LYS A 1015 15.72 9.66 -13.05
N SER A 1016 14.94 9.69 -11.99
CA SER A 1016 14.68 10.87 -11.17
C SER A 1016 15.49 10.83 -9.88
N THR A 1017 15.96 11.97 -9.42
CA THR A 1017 16.61 12.10 -8.11
C THR A 1017 16.21 13.43 -7.51
N SER A 1018 15.65 13.38 -6.29
CA SER A 1018 15.30 14.56 -5.51
C SER A 1018 16.21 14.67 -4.29
N ASN A 1019 16.71 15.88 -4.02
CA ASN A 1019 17.48 16.14 -2.80
C ASN A 1019 16.55 16.49 -1.61
N GLN A 1020 17.12 16.74 -0.43
CA GLN A 1020 16.36 17.11 0.78
C GLN A 1020 15.60 18.44 0.63
N LEU A 1021 16.02 19.32 -0.27
CA LEU A 1021 15.33 20.55 -0.61
C LEU A 1021 14.19 20.32 -1.62
N ARG A 1022 13.99 19.09 -2.11
CA ARG A 1022 13.03 18.71 -3.16
C ARG A 1022 13.38 19.24 -4.55
N GLU A 1023 14.62 19.66 -4.74
CA GLU A 1023 15.12 19.96 -6.08
C GLU A 1023 15.30 18.64 -6.83
N THR A 1024 14.58 18.50 -7.94
CA THR A 1024 14.56 17.26 -8.71
C THR A 1024 15.41 17.37 -9.95
N THR A 1025 16.17 16.32 -10.25
CA THR A 1025 16.90 16.18 -11.52
C THR A 1025 16.42 14.93 -12.22
N VAL A 1026 16.37 15.00 -13.54
CA VAL A 1026 16.05 13.86 -14.40
C VAL A 1026 17.24 13.58 -15.29
N THR A 1027 17.73 12.34 -15.24
CA THR A 1027 18.75 11.82 -16.15
C THR A 1027 18.10 10.87 -17.13
N ILE A 1028 18.25 11.15 -18.42
CA ILE A 1028 17.83 10.27 -19.51
C ILE A 1028 19.06 9.57 -20.05
N GLU A 1029 18.97 8.25 -20.14
CA GLU A 1029 19.99 7.34 -20.65
C GLU A 1029 19.42 6.63 -21.88
N TRP A 1030 20.12 6.72 -23.01
CA TRP A 1030 19.82 5.97 -24.24
C TRP A 1030 20.96 5.00 -24.53
N TYR A 1031 20.66 3.71 -24.45
CA TYR A 1031 21.56 2.61 -24.71
C TYR A 1031 21.53 2.27 -26.21
N THR A 1032 22.41 2.89 -26.98
CA THR A 1032 22.42 2.68 -28.43
C THR A 1032 22.91 1.28 -28.79
N THR A 1033 22.37 0.71 -29.87
CA THR A 1033 22.82 -0.57 -30.43
C THR A 1033 23.61 -0.34 -31.73
N ALA A 1034 24.31 -1.39 -32.19
CA ALA A 1034 25.14 -1.31 -33.40
C ALA A 1034 24.32 -1.06 -34.69
N ASP A 1035 23.04 -1.41 -34.70
CA ASP A 1035 22.11 -1.28 -35.82
C ASP A 1035 21.33 0.05 -35.82
N VAL A 1036 21.47 0.90 -34.79
CA VAL A 1036 20.88 2.24 -34.81
C VAL A 1036 21.45 3.02 -35.98
N ALA A 1037 20.57 3.66 -36.74
CA ALA A 1037 20.96 4.43 -37.91
C ALA A 1037 21.91 5.59 -37.53
N THR A 1038 22.92 5.84 -38.34
CA THR A 1038 23.79 7.01 -38.16
C THR A 1038 23.02 8.29 -38.47
N GLY A 1039 23.53 9.41 -37.96
CA GLY A 1039 22.97 10.74 -38.21
C GLY A 1039 22.99 11.64 -36.98
N GLN A 1040 22.27 12.75 -37.09
CA GLN A 1040 22.19 13.75 -36.03
C GLN A 1040 20.95 13.52 -35.17
N TYR A 1041 21.14 13.55 -33.85
CA TYR A 1041 20.14 13.26 -32.82
C TYR A 1041 20.07 14.36 -31.77
N ARG A 1042 18.96 14.39 -31.02
CA ARG A 1042 18.81 15.16 -29.78
C ARG A 1042 17.85 14.46 -28.81
N ILE A 1043 17.96 14.76 -27.53
CA ILE A 1043 17.09 14.25 -26.47
C ILE A 1043 16.21 15.38 -25.96
N ARG A 1044 14.92 15.11 -25.79
CA ARG A 1044 13.98 16.00 -25.11
C ARG A 1044 13.37 15.34 -23.88
N HIS A 1045 13.09 16.16 -22.88
CA HIS A 1045 12.33 15.78 -21.70
C HIS A 1045 11.08 16.65 -21.60
N PHE A 1046 9.96 16.03 -21.25
CA PHE A 1046 8.67 16.66 -21.00
C PHE A 1046 8.32 16.48 -19.52
N GLY A 1047 8.12 17.59 -18.83
CA GLY A 1047 7.78 17.58 -17.40
C GLY A 1047 6.70 18.59 -17.06
N THR A 1048 6.12 18.44 -15.89
CA THR A 1048 5.14 19.37 -15.31
C THR A 1048 5.61 19.72 -13.91
N SER A 1049 5.68 21.01 -13.58
CA SER A 1049 6.03 21.49 -12.24
C SER A 1049 4.79 21.98 -11.49
N LYS A 1050 4.77 21.82 -10.18
CA LYS A 1050 3.75 22.38 -9.28
C LYS A 1050 4.33 23.49 -8.42
N ASP A 1051 3.76 24.69 -8.52
CA ASP A 1051 4.16 25.83 -7.71
C ASP A 1051 3.48 25.87 -6.33
N VAL A 1052 3.84 26.86 -5.51
CA VAL A 1052 3.28 27.07 -4.15
C VAL A 1052 1.78 27.36 -4.14
N SER A 1053 1.20 27.83 -5.26
CA SER A 1053 -0.24 28.05 -5.41
C SER A 1053 -0.96 26.76 -5.81
N GLY A 1054 -0.22 25.68 -6.09
CA GLY A 1054 -0.73 24.41 -6.58
C GLY A 1054 -0.91 24.36 -8.10
N ASN A 1055 -0.49 25.39 -8.85
CA ASN A 1055 -0.65 25.42 -10.31
C ASN A 1055 0.34 24.47 -10.98
N LEU A 1056 -0.17 23.68 -11.92
CA LEU A 1056 0.63 22.80 -12.76
C LEU A 1056 1.06 23.53 -14.03
N THR A 1057 2.38 23.62 -14.26
CA THR A 1057 2.95 24.28 -15.44
C THR A 1057 3.83 23.30 -16.22
N PRO A 1058 3.51 23.00 -17.49
CA PRO A 1058 4.35 22.14 -18.33
C PRO A 1058 5.63 22.86 -18.75
N PHE A 1059 6.71 22.11 -18.89
CA PHE A 1059 7.99 22.58 -19.44
C PHE A 1059 8.61 21.52 -20.35
N VAL A 1060 9.49 21.98 -21.24
CA VAL A 1060 10.26 21.12 -22.15
C VAL A 1060 11.75 21.41 -21.97
N ALA A 1061 12.52 20.37 -21.75
CA ALA A 1061 13.98 20.41 -21.76
C ALA A 1061 14.51 19.80 -23.06
N LYS A 1062 15.65 20.29 -23.56
CA LYS A 1062 16.27 19.79 -24.79
C LYS A 1062 17.79 19.82 -24.66
N SER A 1063 18.44 18.72 -25.03
CA SER A 1063 19.90 18.61 -25.11
C SER A 1063 20.48 19.39 -26.30
N SER A 1064 21.80 19.57 -26.32
CA SER A 1064 22.50 19.85 -27.59
C SER A 1064 22.30 18.73 -28.60
N THR A 1065 22.52 19.04 -29.88
CA THR A 1065 22.52 18.02 -30.95
C THR A 1065 23.83 17.25 -30.95
N PHE A 1066 23.78 15.95 -31.24
CA PHE A 1066 24.96 15.09 -31.32
C PHE A 1066 24.87 14.17 -32.54
N ASN A 1067 26.02 13.68 -33.01
CA ASN A 1067 26.08 12.71 -34.10
C ASN A 1067 26.28 11.30 -33.56
N LEU A 1068 25.58 10.34 -34.16
CA LEU A 1068 25.85 8.92 -33.99
C LEU A 1068 26.61 8.43 -35.24
N VAL A 1069 27.82 7.88 -35.02
CA VAL A 1069 28.75 7.43 -36.09
C VAL A 1069 29.00 5.92 -36.05
#